data_AF-A0A8T3VVS0-F1
#
_entry.id   AF-A0A8T3VVS0-F1
#
_cell.length_a   1.000
_cell.length_b   1.000
_cell.length_c   1.000
_cell.angle_alpha   90.00
_cell.angle_beta   90.00
_cell.angle_gamma   90.00
#
_symmetry.space_group_name_H-M   'P 1'
#
loop_
_entity.id
_entity.type
_entity.pdbx_description
1 polymer ?
#
loop_
_entity_poly.entity_id
_entity_poly.type
_entity_poly.pdbx_seq_one_letter_code
_entity_poly.pdbx_strand_id
1 'polypeptide(L)'
;MFRIAFYGKGGIGKSTISANLSYLLSMDGSKVLHIGCDPKHDSTRLLTNGVNIRTFFSDINENPVHEGVNGISCVECGGADPGKGCAGKGLELLFSRLSDIDADYRICDVLGDVVCGGFSIPARRLNSDAIIIVTSGEFMSLFASNNILRGLTNINPEESVMGLVFNSRGGDDERRMVQEFSEATGIPVICEVPFSPLFAEAELKGGTLCSIFPDSDESRILTGLADRIRNSKARYDPRPLSDEAMTDLAAGRAIRDAPITKKTKECSFDGFDSERNLSYVGNYVMPACTSHGAVDGAMRIRDAAVILHGPRNCAFLMEYAFRRRVLYGSTERSEHPPEPGVYSTGLDSEQVFKDPDSCAESAIIRAKQDGYEHMFLVSTCTTEIIGSDLSALAERMSKRHAVDVISVQPDSAFLGSKFGGSFGLFDALIGRMSPREVEPDTVNLVARWFYGTGKDEIMQSLQDILSTIGLRIRFNFLDFSTMSEIEDFCRAEYDIQVGCSQFNDRISERIHEVTGRKKALALDIPMGLDDCLHWVRSLAQHYPDLNERLPAAESSLKKSHERMLERFGKDLQGKRVVIYCLMVRDLAWQVETLRSLGVEVVSIMFVETDIIDHNLNEPDYGEIPVMKKATLCDLAELVSRERIDLVITNDHGRVSRKGYRWAPLSSRLYGLKGVEEWCRTLRDCMHIQDATWERGL
;
A
#
# COMPACT_ATOMS: atom_id res chain seq x y z
N MET A 1 -35.97 -5.63 -8.59
CA MET A 1 -35.03 -5.04 -9.56
C MET A 1 -34.04 -6.07 -10.09
N PHE A 2 -34.04 -6.30 -11.40
CA PHE A 2 -33.02 -7.03 -12.16
C PHE A 2 -32.12 -6.03 -12.88
N ARG A 3 -30.81 -6.12 -12.64
CA ARG A 3 -29.81 -5.09 -13.01
C ARG A 3 -28.96 -5.56 -14.18
N ILE A 4 -28.94 -4.80 -15.27
CA ILE A 4 -28.25 -5.15 -16.51
C ILE A 4 -27.26 -4.04 -16.86
N ALA A 5 -26.03 -4.41 -17.17
CA ALA A 5 -25.01 -3.48 -17.64
C ALA A 5 -24.58 -3.81 -19.07
N PHE A 6 -24.66 -2.81 -19.95
CA PHE A 6 -24.22 -2.87 -21.33
C PHE A 6 -22.80 -2.32 -21.47
N TYR A 7 -21.90 -3.14 -22.02
CA TYR A 7 -20.51 -2.79 -22.29
C TYR A 7 -20.17 -3.01 -23.77
N GLY A 8 -19.06 -2.44 -24.24
CA GLY A 8 -18.61 -2.52 -25.62
C GLY A 8 -17.93 -1.24 -26.09
N LYS A 9 -17.29 -1.28 -27.28
CA LYS A 9 -16.56 -0.15 -27.89
C LYS A 9 -17.46 1.07 -28.11
N GLY A 10 -16.89 2.28 -28.07
CA GLY A 10 -17.58 3.52 -28.37
C GLY A 10 -18.10 3.53 -29.80
N GLY A 11 -19.36 3.94 -29.97
CA GLY A 11 -20.00 3.97 -31.30
C GLY A 11 -20.42 2.62 -31.87
N ILE A 12 -20.37 1.53 -31.09
CA ILE A 12 -20.82 0.19 -31.53
C ILE A 12 -22.34 0.01 -31.55
N GLY A 13 -23.12 0.98 -31.05
CA GLY A 13 -24.60 0.89 -30.97
C GLY A 13 -25.17 0.43 -29.62
N LYS A 14 -24.39 0.52 -28.52
CA LYS A 14 -24.87 0.17 -27.15
C LYS A 14 -26.11 0.95 -26.73
N SER A 15 -26.07 2.27 -26.86
CA SER A 15 -27.15 3.18 -26.47
C SER A 15 -28.42 2.89 -27.28
N THR A 16 -28.27 2.63 -28.58
CA THR A 16 -29.37 2.21 -29.45
C THR A 16 -30.03 0.91 -28.96
N ILE A 17 -29.24 -0.13 -28.68
CA ILE A 17 -29.76 -1.44 -28.27
C ILE A 17 -30.39 -1.36 -26.87
N SER A 18 -29.71 -0.72 -25.91
CA SER A 18 -30.17 -0.60 -24.53
C SER A 18 -31.42 0.28 -24.39
N ALA A 19 -31.57 1.35 -25.19
CA ALA A 19 -32.78 2.16 -25.23
C ALA A 19 -33.98 1.39 -25.82
N ASN A 20 -33.79 0.67 -26.94
CA ASN A 20 -34.84 -0.19 -27.50
C ASN A 20 -35.26 -1.28 -26.50
N LEU A 21 -34.30 -1.90 -25.82
CA LEU A 21 -34.59 -2.87 -24.77
C LEU A 21 -35.40 -2.25 -23.63
N SER A 22 -35.04 -1.05 -23.18
CA SER A 22 -35.76 -0.36 -22.10
C SER A 22 -37.21 -0.09 -22.48
N TYR A 23 -37.45 0.33 -23.73
CA TYR A 23 -38.79 0.46 -24.29
C TYR A 23 -39.55 -0.87 -24.29
N LEU A 24 -38.95 -1.95 -24.81
CA LEU A 24 -39.58 -3.27 -24.87
C LEU A 24 -39.89 -3.88 -23.49
N LEU A 25 -39.03 -3.63 -22.49
CA LEU A 25 -39.26 -4.06 -21.12
C LEU A 25 -40.39 -3.27 -20.45
N SER A 26 -40.57 -2.00 -20.79
CA SER A 26 -41.67 -1.17 -20.24
C SER A 26 -43.06 -1.54 -20.77
N MET A 27 -43.13 -2.21 -21.93
CA MET A 27 -44.40 -2.49 -22.65
C MET A 27 -45.36 -3.39 -21.88
N ASP A 28 -44.86 -4.23 -20.96
CA ASP A 28 -45.69 -5.11 -20.12
C ASP A 28 -46.09 -4.45 -18.78
N GLY A 29 -45.79 -3.16 -18.60
CA GLY A 29 -46.05 -2.40 -17.39
C GLY A 29 -44.94 -2.45 -16.34
N SER A 30 -43.83 -3.15 -16.62
CA SER A 30 -42.66 -3.15 -15.72
C SER A 30 -42.06 -1.77 -15.54
N LYS A 31 -41.65 -1.45 -14.31
CA LYS A 31 -40.94 -0.20 -14.00
C LYS A 31 -39.49 -0.32 -14.45
N VAL A 32 -39.07 0.51 -15.40
CA VAL A 32 -37.71 0.50 -15.96
C VAL A 32 -36.96 1.77 -15.56
N LEU A 33 -35.76 1.59 -15.01
CA LEU A 33 -34.79 2.65 -14.76
C LEU A 33 -33.66 2.53 -15.79
N HIS A 34 -33.49 3.54 -16.65
CA HIS A 34 -32.43 3.62 -17.63
C HIS A 34 -31.38 4.66 -17.20
N ILE A 35 -30.13 4.25 -17.11
CA ILE A 35 -29.01 5.08 -16.66
C ILE A 35 -27.92 5.14 -17.74
N GLY A 36 -27.78 6.29 -18.37
CA GLY A 36 -26.62 6.62 -19.20
C GLY A 36 -25.40 6.90 -18.30
N CYS A 37 -24.37 6.06 -18.40
CA CYS A 37 -23.14 6.18 -17.62
C CYS A 37 -21.98 6.81 -18.42
N ASP A 38 -22.23 7.18 -19.68
CA ASP A 38 -21.26 7.78 -20.60
C ASP A 38 -21.23 9.32 -20.42
N PRO A 39 -20.04 9.95 -20.34
CA PRO A 39 -19.91 11.41 -20.41
C PRO A 39 -20.60 12.09 -21.61
N LYS A 40 -20.84 11.36 -22.72
CA LYS A 40 -21.53 11.82 -23.94
C LYS A 40 -23.02 12.13 -23.77
N HIS A 41 -23.65 11.66 -22.69
CA HIS A 41 -25.00 12.03 -22.27
C HIS A 41 -26.09 11.90 -23.36
N ASP A 42 -25.99 10.87 -24.21
CA ASP A 42 -26.86 10.62 -25.36
C ASP A 42 -27.69 9.31 -25.26
N SER A 43 -27.59 8.59 -24.14
CA SER A 43 -28.20 7.27 -23.95
C SER A 43 -29.72 7.33 -23.80
N THR A 44 -30.22 8.31 -23.04
CA THR A 44 -31.67 8.47 -22.80
C THR A 44 -32.39 9.18 -23.94
N ARG A 45 -31.68 9.77 -24.91
CA ARG A 45 -32.24 10.66 -25.94
C ARG A 45 -33.41 10.04 -26.70
N LEU A 46 -33.32 8.75 -27.04
CA LEU A 46 -34.40 8.03 -27.75
C LEU A 46 -35.61 7.71 -26.86
N LEU A 47 -35.44 7.73 -25.54
CA LEU A 47 -36.49 7.50 -24.55
C LEU A 47 -37.16 8.80 -24.13
N THR A 48 -36.61 9.95 -24.53
CA THR A 48 -37.08 11.30 -24.17
C THR A 48 -37.44 12.11 -25.43
N ASN A 49 -37.97 11.42 -26.45
CA ASN A 49 -38.44 12.02 -27.71
C ASN A 49 -37.38 12.85 -28.45
N GLY A 50 -36.12 12.42 -28.42
CA GLY A 50 -35.00 13.06 -29.10
C GLY A 50 -34.36 14.22 -28.33
N VAL A 51 -34.83 14.50 -27.11
CA VAL A 51 -34.38 15.62 -26.27
C VAL A 51 -33.34 15.16 -25.25
N ASN A 52 -32.22 15.88 -25.15
CA ASN A 52 -31.25 15.64 -24.09
C ASN A 52 -31.81 16.12 -22.75
N ILE A 53 -31.74 15.25 -21.74
CA ILE A 53 -32.10 15.60 -20.37
C ILE A 53 -30.91 16.22 -19.65
N ARG A 54 -31.18 16.80 -18.48
CA ARG A 54 -30.14 17.31 -17.61
C ARG A 54 -29.27 16.15 -17.11
N THR A 55 -27.96 16.35 -17.08
CA THR A 55 -27.03 15.39 -16.51
C THR A 55 -26.90 15.58 -15.00
N PHE A 56 -26.67 14.49 -14.26
CA PHE A 56 -26.38 14.55 -12.83
C PHE A 56 -25.18 15.44 -12.52
N PHE A 57 -24.15 15.43 -13.38
CA PHE A 57 -22.97 16.29 -13.21
C PHE A 57 -23.25 17.78 -13.36
N SER A 58 -24.30 18.19 -14.08
CA SER A 58 -24.64 19.61 -14.22
C SER A 58 -25.13 20.23 -12.91
N ASP A 59 -25.76 19.43 -12.04
CA ASP A 59 -26.10 19.82 -10.68
C ASP A 59 -26.36 18.58 -9.82
N ILE A 60 -25.36 18.26 -9.03
CA ILE A 60 -25.39 17.09 -8.16
C ILE A 60 -26.44 17.19 -7.07
N ASN A 61 -27.07 18.35 -6.79
CA ASN A 61 -28.01 18.51 -5.69
C ASN A 61 -29.46 18.25 -6.08
N GLU A 62 -29.80 18.33 -7.36
CA GLU A 62 -31.15 18.09 -7.84
C GLU A 62 -31.46 16.60 -8.05
N ASN A 63 -32.75 16.28 -8.22
CA ASN A 63 -33.18 14.94 -8.57
C ASN A 63 -32.77 14.64 -10.03
N PRO A 64 -31.91 13.64 -10.28
CA PRO A 64 -31.42 13.35 -11.63
C PRO A 64 -32.40 12.53 -12.49
N VAL A 65 -33.57 12.17 -11.95
CA VAL A 65 -34.55 11.32 -12.63
C VAL A 65 -35.51 12.15 -13.46
N HIS A 66 -35.60 11.83 -14.75
CA HIS A 66 -36.54 12.40 -15.71
C HIS A 66 -37.48 11.31 -16.23
N GLU A 67 -38.76 11.63 -16.42
CA GLU A 67 -39.73 10.69 -16.99
C GLU A 67 -39.62 10.66 -18.52
N GLY A 68 -39.40 9.47 -19.09
CA GLY A 68 -39.38 9.19 -20.51
C GLY A 68 -40.66 8.54 -21.02
N VAL A 69 -40.61 8.03 -22.25
CA VAL A 69 -41.70 7.27 -22.87
C VAL A 69 -42.10 6.06 -22.00
N ASN A 70 -43.39 5.72 -21.99
CA ASN A 70 -43.96 4.62 -21.18
C ASN A 70 -43.64 4.70 -19.66
N GLY A 71 -43.36 5.89 -19.11
CA GLY A 71 -43.02 6.05 -17.69
C GLY A 71 -41.63 5.52 -17.33
N ILE A 72 -40.74 5.31 -18.30
CA ILE A 72 -39.36 4.90 -18.05
C ILE A 72 -38.65 6.03 -17.28
N SER A 73 -38.03 5.67 -16.16
CA SER A 73 -37.20 6.62 -15.40
C SER A 73 -35.84 6.73 -16.08
N CYS A 74 -35.55 7.89 -16.67
CA CYS A 74 -34.32 8.19 -17.41
C CYS A 74 -33.37 9.01 -16.55
N VAL A 75 -32.11 8.61 -16.50
CA VAL A 75 -31.03 9.32 -15.81
C VAL A 75 -29.81 9.37 -16.73
N GLU A 76 -29.21 10.56 -16.84
CA GLU A 76 -27.91 10.73 -17.47
C GLU A 76 -26.88 11.13 -16.43
N CYS A 77 -25.82 10.34 -16.27
CA CYS A 77 -24.71 10.70 -15.39
C CYS A 77 -24.03 11.96 -15.93
N GLY A 78 -23.64 11.93 -17.20
CA GLY A 78 -22.74 12.92 -17.82
C GLY A 78 -21.30 12.77 -17.32
N GLY A 79 -20.49 13.80 -17.56
CA GLY A 79 -19.12 13.90 -17.05
C GLY A 79 -18.85 15.30 -16.50
N ALA A 80 -17.88 15.41 -15.60
CA ALA A 80 -17.31 16.70 -15.23
C ALA A 80 -16.64 17.38 -16.44
N ASP A 81 -16.37 18.69 -16.35
CA ASP A 81 -15.64 19.43 -17.39
C ASP A 81 -14.39 18.64 -17.83
N PRO A 82 -14.08 18.55 -19.13
CA PRO A 82 -12.86 17.89 -19.59
C PRO A 82 -11.63 18.36 -18.80
N GLY A 83 -10.92 17.42 -18.15
CA GLY A 83 -9.76 17.69 -17.31
C GLY A 83 -10.06 17.99 -15.84
N LYS A 84 -11.32 17.91 -15.38
CA LYS A 84 -11.71 18.05 -13.97
C LYS A 84 -12.42 16.80 -13.45
N GLY A 85 -12.12 16.39 -12.22
CA GLY A 85 -12.88 15.36 -11.49
C GLY A 85 -12.68 13.92 -11.97
N CYS A 86 -13.31 12.97 -11.26
CA CYS A 86 -13.29 11.54 -11.60
C CYS A 86 -14.69 11.04 -12.01
N ALA A 87 -14.88 10.65 -13.27
CA ALA A 87 -16.14 10.06 -13.76
C ALA A 87 -16.59 8.86 -12.91
N GLY A 88 -15.65 8.05 -12.42
CA GLY A 88 -15.91 6.95 -11.50
C GLY A 88 -16.55 7.36 -10.18
N LYS A 89 -16.04 8.42 -9.55
CA LYS A 89 -16.60 8.94 -8.28
C LYS A 89 -17.99 9.53 -8.49
N GLY A 90 -18.26 10.10 -9.66
CA GLY A 90 -19.58 10.61 -10.02
C GLY A 90 -20.59 9.48 -10.16
N LEU A 91 -20.21 8.38 -10.83
CA LEU A 91 -21.03 7.18 -10.92
C LEU A 91 -21.30 6.56 -9.53
N GLU A 92 -20.30 6.51 -8.65
CA GLU A 92 -20.50 6.02 -7.27
C GLU A 92 -21.56 6.86 -6.52
N LEU A 93 -21.43 8.19 -6.59
CA LEU A 93 -22.38 9.10 -5.96
C LEU A 93 -23.78 8.98 -6.57
N LEU A 94 -23.88 8.92 -7.90
CA LEU A 94 -25.16 8.76 -8.58
C LEU A 94 -25.86 7.47 -8.14
N PHE A 95 -25.16 6.33 -8.17
CA PHE A 95 -25.73 5.04 -7.78
C PHE A 95 -26.19 5.04 -6.31
N SER A 96 -25.49 5.75 -5.42
CA SER A 96 -25.93 5.90 -4.04
C SER A 96 -27.27 6.65 -3.94
N ARG A 97 -27.50 7.68 -4.77
CA ARG A 97 -28.77 8.43 -4.81
C ARG A 97 -29.92 7.67 -5.47
N LEU A 98 -29.59 6.81 -6.43
CA LEU A 98 -30.58 5.98 -7.13
C LEU A 98 -30.89 4.65 -6.40
N SER A 99 -30.30 4.42 -5.22
CA SER A 99 -30.39 3.13 -4.53
C SER A 99 -31.81 2.77 -4.09
N ASP A 100 -32.65 3.76 -3.80
CA ASP A 100 -34.02 3.59 -3.30
C ASP A 100 -35.10 3.68 -4.39
N ILE A 101 -34.72 3.75 -5.68
CA ILE A 101 -35.71 3.80 -6.76
C ILE A 101 -36.38 2.43 -6.95
N ASP A 102 -37.70 2.42 -6.89
CA ASP A 102 -38.53 1.23 -7.13
C ASP A 102 -38.60 0.93 -8.64
N ALA A 103 -37.78 -0.02 -9.10
CA ALA A 103 -37.76 -0.49 -10.48
C ALA A 103 -37.69 -2.03 -10.57
N ASP A 104 -38.38 -2.58 -11.56
CA ASP A 104 -38.30 -4.00 -11.91
C ASP A 104 -37.02 -4.28 -12.70
N TYR A 105 -36.61 -3.36 -13.57
CA TYR A 105 -35.38 -3.45 -14.37
C TYR A 105 -34.54 -2.18 -14.24
N ARG A 106 -33.22 -2.36 -14.10
CA ARG A 106 -32.25 -1.27 -14.22
C ARG A 106 -31.29 -1.55 -15.34
N ILE A 107 -31.28 -0.68 -16.35
CA ILE A 107 -30.41 -0.76 -17.51
C ILE A 107 -29.31 0.31 -17.38
N CYS A 108 -28.06 -0.10 -17.39
CA CYS A 108 -26.91 0.80 -17.38
C CYS A 108 -26.18 0.71 -18.72
N ASP A 109 -26.11 1.82 -19.45
CA ASP A 109 -25.28 1.95 -20.66
C ASP A 109 -23.91 2.53 -20.28
N VAL A 110 -22.85 1.72 -20.38
CA VAL A 110 -21.53 2.04 -19.83
C VAL A 110 -20.50 2.31 -20.91
N LEU A 111 -19.68 3.34 -20.72
CA LEU A 111 -18.50 3.60 -21.55
C LEU A 111 -17.50 2.44 -21.42
N GLY A 112 -17.44 1.57 -22.44
CA GLY A 112 -16.85 0.22 -22.33
C GLY A 112 -15.49 0.02 -22.99
N ASP A 113 -14.88 1.06 -23.54
CA ASP A 113 -13.63 0.99 -24.28
C ASP A 113 -12.43 0.71 -23.35
N VAL A 114 -12.55 1.11 -22.07
CA VAL A 114 -11.55 0.92 -21.01
C VAL A 114 -12.26 0.69 -19.67
N VAL A 115 -12.05 -0.47 -19.03
CA VAL A 115 -12.57 -0.74 -17.68
C VAL A 115 -11.61 -0.16 -16.64
N CYS A 116 -11.58 1.16 -16.48
CA CYS A 116 -10.87 1.77 -15.35
C CYS A 116 -11.68 1.55 -14.05
N GLY A 117 -11.04 1.70 -12.88
CA GLY A 117 -11.67 1.42 -11.58
C GLY A 117 -13.02 2.12 -11.38
N GLY A 118 -13.21 3.30 -11.97
CA GLY A 118 -14.46 4.07 -11.95
C GLY A 118 -15.61 3.47 -12.78
N PHE A 119 -15.36 3.20 -14.07
CA PHE A 119 -16.37 2.63 -14.99
C PHE A 119 -16.65 1.14 -14.75
N SER A 120 -15.94 0.53 -13.79
CA SER A 120 -16.21 -0.82 -13.29
C SER A 120 -17.43 -0.90 -12.35
N ILE A 121 -17.89 0.24 -11.79
CA ILE A 121 -18.95 0.27 -10.77
C ILE A 121 -20.23 -0.46 -11.22
N PRO A 122 -20.76 -0.25 -12.45
CA PRO A 122 -21.95 -0.96 -12.91
C PRO A 122 -21.73 -2.48 -13.06
N ALA A 123 -20.51 -2.94 -13.38
CA ALA A 123 -20.17 -4.36 -13.53
C ALA A 123 -19.92 -5.11 -12.21
N ARG A 124 -19.83 -4.40 -11.07
CA ARG A 124 -19.63 -5.05 -9.76
C ARG A 124 -20.85 -5.88 -9.40
N ARG A 125 -20.63 -7.00 -8.68
CA ARG A 125 -21.67 -7.96 -8.28
C ARG A 125 -22.87 -7.36 -7.53
N LEU A 126 -22.65 -6.27 -6.78
CA LEU A 126 -23.75 -5.56 -6.08
C LEU A 126 -24.56 -4.62 -7.00
N ASN A 127 -24.10 -4.37 -8.22
CA ASN A 127 -24.71 -3.41 -9.15
C ASN A 127 -25.22 -4.02 -10.45
N SER A 128 -24.83 -5.25 -10.78
CA SER A 128 -25.30 -5.97 -11.96
C SER A 128 -25.59 -7.44 -11.66
N ASP A 129 -26.73 -7.91 -12.17
CA ASP A 129 -27.14 -9.31 -12.23
C ASP A 129 -26.82 -9.93 -13.60
N ALA A 130 -26.51 -9.11 -14.61
CA ALA A 130 -26.25 -9.52 -15.98
C ALA A 130 -25.38 -8.50 -16.72
N ILE A 131 -24.29 -8.97 -17.33
CA ILE A 131 -23.46 -8.15 -18.19
C ILE A 131 -23.66 -8.57 -19.65
N ILE A 132 -24.01 -7.61 -20.50
CA ILE A 132 -24.17 -7.82 -21.94
C ILE A 132 -23.08 -7.02 -22.66
N ILE A 133 -22.34 -7.68 -23.54
CA ILE A 133 -21.28 -7.03 -24.31
C ILE A 133 -21.75 -6.88 -25.76
N VAL A 134 -21.86 -5.64 -26.22
CA VAL A 134 -22.19 -5.32 -27.62
C VAL A 134 -20.89 -5.25 -28.42
N THR A 135 -20.82 -6.03 -29.50
CA THR A 135 -19.65 -6.10 -30.38
C THR A 135 -20.05 -6.19 -31.86
N SER A 136 -19.10 -5.93 -32.76
CA SER A 136 -19.16 -6.27 -34.18
C SER A 136 -18.02 -7.23 -34.56
N GLY A 137 -17.91 -7.59 -35.84
CA GLY A 137 -16.76 -8.34 -36.35
C GLY A 137 -15.49 -7.50 -36.55
N GLU A 138 -15.51 -6.20 -36.25
CA GLU A 138 -14.28 -5.40 -36.26
C GLU A 138 -13.31 -5.88 -35.18
N PHE A 139 -12.04 -6.07 -35.54
CA PHE A 139 -11.01 -6.48 -34.58
C PHE A 139 -10.96 -5.59 -33.34
N MET A 140 -11.06 -4.26 -33.49
CA MET A 140 -11.04 -3.33 -32.36
C MET A 140 -12.27 -3.48 -31.43
N SER A 141 -13.42 -3.91 -31.95
CA SER A 141 -14.60 -4.19 -31.14
C SER A 141 -14.42 -5.47 -30.32
N LEU A 142 -13.87 -6.51 -30.94
CA LEU A 142 -13.53 -7.76 -30.25
C LEU A 142 -12.40 -7.56 -29.23
N PHE A 143 -11.42 -6.72 -29.55
CA PHE A 143 -10.36 -6.34 -28.63
C PHE A 143 -10.91 -5.60 -27.40
N ALA A 144 -11.84 -4.65 -27.59
CA ALA A 144 -12.53 -4.00 -26.48
C ALA A 144 -13.34 -5.01 -25.65
N SER A 145 -14.08 -5.92 -26.30
CA SER A 145 -14.83 -7.00 -25.65
C SER A 145 -13.91 -7.88 -24.80
N ASN A 146 -12.74 -8.24 -25.32
CA ASN A 146 -11.74 -9.02 -24.60
C ASN A 146 -11.19 -8.27 -23.37
N ASN A 147 -10.92 -6.97 -23.49
CA ASN A 147 -10.49 -6.14 -22.37
C ASN A 147 -11.57 -6.00 -21.29
N ILE A 148 -12.85 -5.96 -21.68
CA ILE A 148 -13.97 -6.02 -20.73
C ILE A 148 -13.93 -7.34 -19.96
N LEU A 149 -13.82 -8.48 -20.65
CA LEU A 149 -13.68 -9.80 -20.00
C LEU A 149 -12.47 -9.84 -19.04
N ARG A 150 -11.32 -9.27 -19.44
CA ARG A 150 -10.15 -9.12 -18.54
C ARG A 150 -10.48 -8.28 -17.31
N GLY A 151 -11.18 -7.17 -17.48
CA GLY A 151 -11.67 -6.36 -16.36
C GLY A 151 -12.55 -7.18 -15.41
N LEU A 152 -13.49 -7.95 -15.97
CA LEU A 152 -14.42 -8.79 -15.22
C LEU A 152 -13.72 -9.89 -14.43
N THR A 153 -12.65 -10.51 -14.95
CA THR A 153 -11.87 -11.50 -14.16
C THR A 153 -11.30 -10.92 -12.86
N ASN A 154 -11.12 -9.59 -12.77
CA ASN A 154 -10.63 -8.94 -11.56
C ASN A 154 -11.75 -8.51 -10.60
N ILE A 155 -12.93 -8.16 -11.11
CA ILE A 155 -14.01 -7.53 -10.32
C ILE A 155 -15.25 -8.40 -10.11
N ASN A 156 -15.52 -9.34 -11.01
CA ASN A 156 -16.66 -10.24 -10.98
C ASN A 156 -16.34 -11.56 -11.74
N PRO A 157 -15.45 -12.40 -11.17
CA PRO A 157 -14.79 -13.49 -11.89
C PRO A 157 -15.67 -14.71 -12.20
N GLU A 158 -16.85 -14.81 -11.61
CA GLU A 158 -17.72 -15.99 -11.69
C GLU A 158 -19.09 -15.59 -12.23
N GLU A 159 -19.59 -16.32 -13.23
CA GLU A 159 -20.98 -16.27 -13.70
C GLU A 159 -21.55 -14.84 -13.82
N SER A 160 -20.83 -13.92 -14.47
CA SER A 160 -21.20 -12.50 -14.54
C SER A 160 -21.72 -12.05 -15.90
N VAL A 161 -21.34 -12.74 -16.99
CA VAL A 161 -21.66 -12.34 -18.36
C VAL A 161 -22.88 -13.12 -18.86
N MET A 162 -23.90 -12.43 -19.37
CA MET A 162 -25.07 -13.07 -19.97
C MET A 162 -24.82 -13.49 -21.43
N GLY A 163 -24.11 -12.66 -22.21
CA GLY A 163 -23.79 -12.97 -23.59
C GLY A 163 -23.32 -11.79 -24.42
N LEU A 164 -23.00 -12.08 -25.69
CA LEU A 164 -22.63 -11.10 -26.71
C LEU A 164 -23.87 -10.70 -27.52
N VAL A 165 -24.02 -9.40 -27.77
CA VAL A 165 -24.93 -8.89 -28.81
C VAL A 165 -24.06 -8.53 -30.00
N PHE A 166 -24.21 -9.30 -31.08
CA PHE A 166 -23.52 -9.04 -32.34
C PHE A 166 -24.30 -7.98 -33.12
N ASN A 167 -23.79 -6.76 -33.16
CA ASN A 167 -24.31 -5.67 -33.98
C ASN A 167 -23.51 -5.59 -35.29
N SER A 168 -24.07 -6.16 -36.36
CA SER A 168 -23.40 -6.26 -37.66
C SER A 168 -23.27 -4.90 -38.34
N ARG A 169 -22.14 -4.66 -39.02
CA ARG A 169 -21.94 -3.51 -39.91
C ARG A 169 -22.07 -3.86 -41.39
N GLY A 170 -22.50 -5.08 -41.70
CA GLY A 170 -22.70 -5.57 -43.06
C GLY A 170 -21.45 -6.09 -43.77
N GLY A 171 -20.35 -6.38 -43.04
CA GLY A 171 -19.15 -6.98 -43.62
C GLY A 171 -19.23 -8.50 -43.81
N ASP A 172 -18.62 -8.99 -44.89
CA ASP A 172 -18.73 -10.38 -45.38
C ASP A 172 -18.12 -11.46 -44.44
N ASP A 173 -17.35 -11.07 -43.42
CA ASP A 173 -16.63 -12.00 -42.52
C ASP A 173 -16.89 -11.74 -41.02
N GLU A 174 -17.77 -10.79 -40.69
CA GLU A 174 -17.97 -10.37 -39.30
C GLU A 174 -18.53 -11.50 -38.43
N ARG A 175 -19.47 -12.28 -38.99
CA ARG A 175 -20.12 -13.38 -38.27
C ARG A 175 -19.12 -14.46 -37.88
N ARG A 176 -18.15 -14.77 -38.75
CA ARG A 176 -17.10 -15.76 -38.46
C ARG A 176 -16.26 -15.30 -37.27
N MET A 177 -15.76 -14.06 -37.32
CA MET A 177 -14.89 -13.52 -36.25
C MET A 177 -15.59 -13.46 -34.89
N VAL A 178 -16.85 -13.03 -34.85
CA VAL A 178 -17.62 -13.00 -33.60
C VAL A 178 -17.89 -14.41 -33.07
N GLN A 179 -18.17 -15.37 -33.95
CA GLN A 179 -18.40 -16.76 -33.58
C GLN A 179 -17.13 -17.43 -33.04
N GLU A 180 -15.98 -17.25 -33.71
CA GLU A 180 -14.68 -17.75 -33.25
C GLU A 180 -14.31 -17.16 -31.87
N PHE A 181 -14.57 -15.86 -31.66
CA PHE A 181 -14.39 -15.22 -30.35
C PHE A 181 -15.35 -15.77 -29.28
N SER A 182 -16.62 -15.97 -29.64
CA SER A 182 -17.65 -16.55 -28.76
C SER A 182 -17.25 -17.95 -28.28
N GLU A 183 -16.78 -18.79 -29.20
CA GLU A 183 -16.32 -20.15 -28.90
C GLU A 183 -15.06 -20.16 -28.03
N ALA A 184 -14.07 -19.33 -28.37
CA ALA A 184 -12.81 -19.28 -27.63
C ALA A 184 -12.97 -18.72 -26.20
N THR A 185 -13.90 -17.77 -26.00
CA THR A 185 -14.19 -17.19 -24.68
C THR A 185 -15.28 -17.96 -23.92
N GLY A 186 -16.02 -18.86 -24.58
CA GLY A 186 -17.18 -19.55 -24.00
C GLY A 186 -18.38 -18.65 -23.71
N ILE A 187 -18.40 -17.41 -24.21
CA ILE A 187 -19.52 -16.47 -24.04
C ILE A 187 -20.43 -16.56 -25.27
N PRO A 188 -21.72 -16.95 -25.13
CA PRO A 188 -22.59 -17.15 -26.28
C PRO A 188 -23.04 -15.83 -26.92
N VAL A 189 -23.25 -15.84 -28.23
CA VAL A 189 -24.01 -14.79 -28.93
C VAL A 189 -25.50 -14.96 -28.63
N ILE A 190 -26.10 -13.99 -27.93
CA ILE A 190 -27.50 -14.05 -27.48
C ILE A 190 -28.46 -13.28 -28.39
N CYS A 191 -27.93 -12.40 -29.24
CA CYS A 191 -28.69 -11.63 -30.23
C CYS A 191 -27.77 -11.23 -31.38
N GLU A 192 -28.26 -11.32 -32.60
CA GLU A 192 -27.59 -10.85 -33.82
C GLU A 192 -28.49 -9.80 -34.48
N VAL A 193 -28.02 -8.56 -34.50
CA VAL A 193 -28.72 -7.42 -35.07
C VAL A 193 -28.10 -7.13 -36.45
N PRO A 194 -28.88 -7.22 -37.54
CA PRO A 194 -28.37 -6.94 -38.88
C PRO A 194 -28.15 -5.43 -39.07
N PHE A 195 -27.28 -5.08 -40.01
CA PHE A 195 -27.16 -3.70 -40.46
C PHE A 195 -28.48 -3.26 -41.11
N SER A 196 -29.14 -2.25 -40.55
CA SER A 196 -30.44 -1.76 -41.02
C SER A 196 -30.53 -0.22 -40.99
N PRO A 197 -30.99 0.42 -42.08
CA PRO A 197 -31.19 1.87 -42.12
C PRO A 197 -32.33 2.33 -41.19
N LEU A 198 -33.23 1.42 -40.79
CA LEU A 198 -34.38 1.75 -39.93
C LEU A 198 -33.97 2.30 -38.56
N PHE A 199 -32.79 1.91 -38.05
CA PHE A 199 -32.27 2.47 -36.80
C PHE A 199 -31.97 3.97 -36.93
N ALA A 200 -31.34 4.38 -38.04
CA ALA A 200 -31.04 5.79 -38.29
C ALA A 200 -32.33 6.59 -38.56
N GLU A 201 -33.30 6.01 -39.29
CA GLU A 201 -34.60 6.64 -39.51
C GLU A 201 -35.40 6.84 -38.21
N ALA A 202 -35.36 5.87 -37.29
CA ALA A 202 -36.00 5.99 -35.99
C ALA A 202 -35.33 7.07 -35.12
N GLU A 203 -34.00 7.12 -35.12
CA GLU A 203 -33.24 8.14 -34.39
C GLU A 203 -33.52 9.56 -34.92
N LEU A 204 -33.65 9.74 -36.24
CA LEU A 204 -34.05 11.01 -36.85
C LEU A 204 -35.45 11.46 -36.41
N LYS A 205 -36.35 10.51 -36.11
CA LYS A 205 -37.69 10.79 -35.57
C LYS A 205 -37.69 10.92 -34.04
N GLY A 206 -36.53 10.83 -33.40
CA GLY A 206 -36.37 10.99 -31.94
C GLY A 206 -36.91 9.82 -31.11
N GLY A 207 -37.16 8.65 -31.71
CA GLY A 207 -37.75 7.50 -31.02
C GLY A 207 -36.91 6.23 -31.18
N THR A 208 -37.16 5.24 -30.33
CA THR A 208 -36.55 3.91 -30.48
C THR A 208 -37.13 3.19 -31.71
N LEU A 209 -36.34 2.33 -32.37
CA LEU A 209 -36.82 1.54 -33.51
C LEU A 209 -38.08 0.75 -33.16
N CYS A 210 -38.13 0.13 -31.99
CA CYS A 210 -39.27 -0.67 -31.53
C CYS A 210 -40.54 0.18 -31.32
N SER A 211 -40.40 1.49 -31.10
CA SER A 211 -41.53 2.41 -30.99
C SER A 211 -42.02 2.94 -32.35
N ILE A 212 -41.09 3.21 -33.28
CA ILE A 212 -41.38 3.83 -34.57
C ILE A 212 -41.78 2.79 -35.63
N PHE A 213 -41.13 1.62 -35.61
CA PHE A 213 -41.30 0.53 -36.57
C PHE A 213 -41.56 -0.80 -35.83
N PRO A 214 -42.66 -0.92 -35.05
CA PRO A 214 -42.90 -2.07 -34.18
C PRO A 214 -43.00 -3.40 -34.95
N ASP A 215 -43.47 -3.37 -36.20
CA ASP A 215 -43.68 -4.55 -37.05
C ASP A 215 -42.45 -4.98 -37.88
N SER A 216 -41.30 -4.30 -37.73
CA SER A 216 -40.08 -4.62 -38.49
C SER A 216 -39.41 -5.90 -38.00
N ASP A 217 -38.58 -6.52 -38.85
CA ASP A 217 -37.82 -7.72 -38.46
C ASP A 217 -36.81 -7.43 -37.34
N GLU A 218 -36.19 -6.25 -37.35
CA GLU A 218 -35.28 -5.79 -36.30
C GLU A 218 -35.99 -5.61 -34.95
N SER A 219 -37.23 -5.11 -34.96
CA SER A 219 -38.07 -5.03 -33.77
C SER A 219 -38.36 -6.43 -33.20
N ARG A 220 -38.64 -7.42 -34.05
CA ARG A 220 -38.83 -8.82 -33.62
C ARG A 220 -37.54 -9.42 -33.03
N ILE A 221 -36.38 -9.13 -33.62
CA ILE A 221 -35.07 -9.58 -33.12
C ILE A 221 -34.82 -9.02 -31.71
N LEU A 222 -35.03 -7.71 -31.51
CA LEU A 222 -34.83 -7.07 -30.21
C LEU A 222 -35.88 -7.51 -29.17
N THR A 223 -37.11 -7.81 -29.60
CA THR A 223 -38.12 -8.44 -28.75
C THR A 223 -37.63 -9.80 -28.25
N GLY A 224 -37.01 -10.61 -29.13
CA GLY A 224 -36.38 -11.87 -28.73
C GLY A 224 -35.25 -11.70 -27.70
N LEU A 225 -34.46 -10.62 -27.78
CA LEU A 225 -33.46 -10.29 -26.75
C LEU A 225 -34.14 -9.92 -25.42
N ALA A 226 -35.20 -9.11 -25.44
CA ALA A 226 -35.97 -8.77 -24.25
C ALA A 226 -36.56 -10.01 -23.57
N ASP A 227 -37.12 -10.94 -24.35
CA ASP A 227 -37.67 -12.19 -23.83
C ASP A 227 -36.60 -13.12 -23.26
N ARG A 228 -35.40 -13.17 -23.87
CA ARG A 228 -34.27 -13.88 -23.26
C ARG A 228 -33.88 -13.26 -21.92
N ILE A 229 -33.88 -11.95 -21.80
CA ILE A 229 -33.57 -11.24 -20.56
C ILE A 229 -34.61 -11.52 -19.47
N ARG A 230 -35.89 -11.56 -19.82
CA ARG A 230 -36.98 -11.94 -18.90
C ARG A 230 -36.84 -13.37 -18.38
N ASN A 231 -36.46 -14.31 -19.25
CA ASN A 231 -36.57 -15.74 -18.97
C ASN A 231 -35.25 -16.41 -18.57
N SER A 232 -34.09 -15.87 -18.97
CA SER A 232 -32.79 -16.53 -18.80
C SER A 232 -32.06 -16.12 -17.52
N LYS A 233 -31.71 -17.12 -16.71
CA LYS A 233 -30.80 -16.97 -15.57
C LYS A 233 -29.35 -17.34 -15.89
N ALA A 234 -29.07 -17.81 -17.11
CA ALA A 234 -27.73 -18.30 -17.47
C ALA A 234 -26.70 -17.16 -17.48
N ARG A 235 -25.58 -17.40 -16.82
CA ARG A 235 -24.39 -16.54 -16.85
C ARG A 235 -23.15 -17.38 -17.05
N TYR A 236 -22.14 -16.74 -17.62
CA TYR A 236 -20.90 -17.37 -18.04
C TYR A 236 -19.73 -16.66 -17.38
N ASP A 237 -18.70 -17.45 -17.05
CA ASP A 237 -17.46 -16.92 -16.51
C ASP A 237 -16.74 -16.08 -17.57
N PRO A 238 -16.22 -14.90 -17.21
CA PRO A 238 -15.40 -14.12 -18.14
C PRO A 238 -14.09 -14.86 -18.42
N ARG A 239 -13.92 -15.43 -19.62
CA ARG A 239 -12.68 -16.08 -20.07
C ARG A 239 -12.01 -15.28 -21.19
N PRO A 240 -11.20 -14.27 -20.85
CA PRO A 240 -10.50 -13.47 -21.86
C PRO A 240 -9.38 -14.26 -22.56
N LEU A 241 -9.13 -13.90 -23.82
CA LEU A 241 -8.03 -14.41 -24.64
C LEU A 241 -6.73 -13.65 -24.33
N SER A 242 -5.57 -14.31 -24.52
CA SER A 242 -4.24 -13.67 -24.48
C SER A 242 -4.04 -12.71 -25.67
N ASP A 243 -2.99 -11.87 -25.63
CA ASP A 243 -2.71 -10.92 -26.72
C ASP A 243 -2.32 -11.67 -28.02
N GLU A 244 -1.62 -12.80 -27.88
CA GLU A 244 -1.29 -13.71 -28.98
C GLU A 244 -2.55 -14.37 -29.56
N ALA A 245 -3.45 -14.86 -28.71
CA ALA A 245 -4.72 -15.48 -29.13
C ALA A 245 -5.63 -14.47 -29.86
N MET A 246 -5.68 -13.21 -29.41
CA MET A 246 -6.36 -12.13 -30.14
C MET A 246 -5.71 -11.87 -31.51
N THR A 247 -4.38 -11.95 -31.60
CA THR A 247 -3.64 -11.78 -32.87
C THR A 247 -3.92 -12.93 -33.83
N ASP A 248 -4.10 -14.16 -33.33
CA ASP A 248 -4.48 -15.32 -34.12
C ASP A 248 -5.92 -15.19 -34.66
N LEU A 249 -6.87 -14.76 -33.83
CA LEU A 249 -8.24 -14.44 -34.24
C LEU A 249 -8.27 -13.37 -35.34
N ALA A 250 -7.51 -12.28 -35.19
CA ALA A 250 -7.42 -11.22 -36.19
C ALA A 250 -6.90 -11.71 -37.56
N ALA A 251 -6.02 -12.70 -37.53
CA ALA A 251 -5.37 -13.25 -38.71
C ALA A 251 -6.10 -14.48 -39.30
N GLY A 252 -7.23 -14.91 -38.72
CA GLY A 252 -7.94 -16.12 -39.12
C GLY A 252 -7.13 -17.40 -38.91
N ARG A 253 -6.23 -17.42 -37.93
CA ARG A 253 -5.45 -18.61 -37.53
C ARG A 253 -6.16 -19.35 -36.40
N ALA A 254 -5.81 -20.63 -36.23
CA ALA A 254 -6.27 -21.40 -35.07
C ALA A 254 -5.88 -20.68 -33.77
N ILE A 255 -6.88 -20.37 -32.93
CA ILE A 255 -6.69 -19.64 -31.68
C ILE A 255 -5.93 -20.54 -30.70
N ARG A 256 -4.78 -20.07 -30.25
CA ARG A 256 -3.93 -20.81 -29.33
C ARG A 256 -4.50 -20.69 -27.92
N ASP A 257 -4.67 -21.82 -27.25
CA ASP A 257 -5.11 -21.87 -25.86
C ASP A 257 -3.91 -21.57 -24.94
N ALA A 258 -3.69 -20.28 -24.68
CA ALA A 258 -2.68 -19.82 -23.74
C ALA A 258 -3.39 -19.16 -22.57
N PRO A 259 -3.37 -19.75 -21.35
CA PRO A 259 -3.92 -19.08 -20.19
C PRO A 259 -3.21 -17.74 -20.01
N ILE A 260 -3.97 -16.69 -19.68
CA ILE A 260 -3.36 -15.44 -19.21
C ILE A 260 -2.63 -15.77 -17.91
N THR A 261 -1.32 -15.98 -18.00
CA THR A 261 -0.46 -16.05 -16.83
C THR A 261 -0.55 -14.69 -16.15
N LYS A 262 -1.18 -14.67 -14.97
CA LYS A 262 -1.21 -13.49 -14.11
C LYS A 262 0.26 -13.09 -13.93
N LYS A 263 0.68 -11.94 -14.48
CA LYS A 263 2.04 -11.43 -14.28
C LYS A 263 2.18 -11.11 -12.80
N THR A 264 2.63 -12.07 -12.01
CA THR A 264 3.12 -11.84 -10.65
C THR A 264 4.41 -11.07 -10.81
N LYS A 265 4.37 -9.77 -10.47
CA LYS A 265 5.58 -8.98 -10.34
C LYS A 265 6.30 -9.55 -9.11
N GLU A 266 7.43 -10.24 -9.31
CA GLU A 266 8.29 -10.60 -8.19
C GLU A 266 8.74 -9.31 -7.51
N CYS A 267 8.46 -9.22 -6.21
CA CYS A 267 8.94 -8.11 -5.40
C CYS A 267 10.46 -8.30 -5.26
N SER A 268 11.25 -7.46 -5.92
CA SER A 268 12.72 -7.44 -5.77
C SER A 268 13.18 -6.69 -4.52
N PHE A 269 12.24 -6.29 -3.66
CA PHE A 269 12.47 -5.45 -2.50
C PHE A 269 12.39 -6.31 -1.24
N ASP A 270 13.53 -6.54 -0.60
CA ASP A 270 13.57 -7.09 0.74
C ASP A 270 13.32 -5.95 1.73
N GLY A 271 12.22 -6.08 2.46
CA GLY A 271 11.97 -5.27 3.63
C GLY A 271 11.18 -6.08 4.62
N PHE A 272 11.41 -5.80 5.88
CA PHE A 272 10.73 -6.47 6.97
C PHE A 272 9.72 -5.51 7.59
N ASP A 273 8.44 -5.90 7.59
CA ASP A 273 7.42 -5.26 8.42
C ASP A 273 7.42 -5.91 9.79
N SER A 274 8.20 -5.33 10.72
CA SER A 274 8.30 -5.82 12.08
C SER A 274 6.96 -5.80 12.84
N GLU A 275 5.99 -4.99 12.43
CA GLU A 275 4.66 -4.90 13.06
C GLU A 275 3.77 -6.10 12.75
N ARG A 276 3.97 -6.72 11.58
CA ARG A 276 3.17 -7.86 11.12
C ARG A 276 3.99 -9.14 11.00
N ASN A 277 5.28 -9.07 11.31
CA ASN A 277 6.24 -10.16 11.12
C ASN A 277 6.21 -10.68 9.67
N LEU A 278 6.22 -9.76 8.70
CA LEU A 278 6.14 -10.05 7.27
C LEU A 278 7.42 -9.60 6.57
N SER A 279 8.14 -10.54 5.95
CA SER A 279 9.17 -10.24 4.96
C SER A 279 8.53 -10.05 3.58
N TYR A 280 8.89 -9.00 2.84
CA TYR A 280 8.33 -8.72 1.51
C TYR A 280 8.97 -9.60 0.43
N VAL A 281 8.73 -10.91 0.48
CA VAL A 281 9.17 -11.85 -0.56
C VAL A 281 7.94 -12.59 -1.11
N GLY A 282 7.74 -12.56 -2.44
CA GLY A 282 6.65 -13.28 -3.11
C GLY A 282 5.33 -12.50 -3.31
N ASN A 283 4.19 -13.21 -3.27
CA ASN A 283 2.86 -12.73 -3.67
C ASN A 283 2.31 -11.60 -2.77
N TYR A 284 2.71 -10.38 -3.14
CA TYR A 284 2.31 -9.04 -2.71
C TYR A 284 1.10 -8.92 -1.76
N VAL A 285 1.36 -8.75 -0.46
CA VAL A 285 0.40 -8.16 0.50
C VAL A 285 0.81 -6.70 0.71
N MET A 286 0.02 -5.73 0.23
CA MET A 286 0.26 -4.30 0.53
C MET A 286 -0.05 -4.03 2.02
N PRO A 287 0.96 -3.71 2.86
CA PRO A 287 0.72 -3.48 4.29
C PRO A 287 0.07 -2.11 4.55
N ALA A 288 0.42 -1.10 3.75
CA ALA A 288 -0.07 0.28 3.79
C ALA A 288 0.16 0.99 2.44
N CYS A 289 -0.60 2.06 2.18
CA CYS A 289 -0.54 2.82 0.93
C CYS A 289 0.64 3.80 0.89
N THR A 290 0.95 4.32 -0.31
CA THR A 290 2.01 5.33 -0.55
C THR A 290 1.88 6.54 0.37
N SER A 291 0.70 7.18 0.41
CA SER A 291 0.45 8.36 1.24
C SER A 291 0.77 8.13 2.72
N HIS A 292 0.50 6.92 3.25
CA HIS A 292 0.77 6.62 4.65
C HIS A 292 2.26 6.78 5.00
N GLY A 293 3.16 6.37 4.11
CA GLY A 293 4.59 6.49 4.37
C GLY A 293 5.11 7.92 4.41
N ALA A 294 4.52 8.82 3.62
CA ALA A 294 4.80 10.26 3.66
C ALA A 294 4.25 10.87 4.96
N VAL A 295 2.98 10.59 5.27
CA VAL A 295 2.31 11.10 6.48
C VAL A 295 3.04 10.62 7.75
N ASP A 296 3.41 9.33 7.83
CA ASP A 296 4.12 8.75 8.98
C ASP A 296 5.48 9.40 9.25
N GLY A 297 6.22 9.75 8.20
CA GLY A 297 7.47 10.48 8.34
C GLY A 297 7.24 11.94 8.72
N ALA A 298 6.26 12.60 8.08
CA ALA A 298 6.05 14.04 8.22
C ALA A 298 5.50 14.42 9.60
N MET A 299 4.68 13.56 10.22
CA MET A 299 4.21 13.73 11.61
C MET A 299 5.34 13.72 12.66
N ARG A 300 6.57 13.37 12.25
CA ARG A 300 7.77 13.42 13.11
C ARG A 300 8.52 14.75 12.99
N ILE A 301 7.98 15.72 12.27
CA ILE A 301 8.57 17.05 12.16
C ILE A 301 7.77 17.97 13.06
N ARG A 302 8.35 18.34 14.21
CA ARG A 302 7.61 18.94 15.34
C ARG A 302 6.98 20.29 15.01
N ASP A 303 7.61 21.04 14.13
CA ASP A 303 7.24 22.40 13.71
C ASP A 303 6.60 22.44 12.31
N ALA A 304 6.19 21.28 11.77
CA ALA A 304 5.51 21.19 10.49
C ALA A 304 4.18 20.44 10.58
N ALA A 305 3.20 20.89 9.81
CA ALA A 305 1.93 20.20 9.65
C ALA A 305 1.93 19.29 8.42
N VAL A 306 1.04 18.31 8.41
CA VAL A 306 0.73 17.49 7.24
C VAL A 306 -0.63 17.90 6.70
N ILE A 307 -0.67 18.43 5.49
CA ILE A 307 -1.91 18.69 4.75
C ILE A 307 -2.19 17.46 3.89
N LEU A 308 -3.03 16.56 4.41
CA LEU A 308 -3.45 15.38 3.68
C LEU A 308 -4.59 15.74 2.73
N HIS A 309 -4.25 15.91 1.46
CA HIS A 309 -5.21 16.23 0.42
C HIS A 309 -6.07 15.01 0.09
N GLY A 310 -7.26 14.96 0.69
CA GLY A 310 -8.11 13.78 0.66
C GLY A 310 -9.15 13.73 1.78
N PRO A 311 -9.90 12.62 1.84
CA PRO A 311 -10.97 12.44 2.82
C PRO A 311 -10.47 12.30 4.26
N ARG A 312 -11.35 12.60 5.23
CA ARG A 312 -11.03 12.64 6.67
C ARG A 312 -10.63 11.28 7.26
N ASN A 313 -11.18 10.19 6.72
CA ASN A 313 -10.92 8.83 7.19
C ASN A 313 -9.44 8.45 7.07
N CYS A 314 -8.77 8.86 5.98
CA CYS A 314 -7.35 8.60 5.77
C CYS A 314 -6.52 9.29 6.85
N ALA A 315 -6.78 10.57 7.12
CA ALA A 315 -6.07 11.31 8.16
C ALA A 315 -6.27 10.66 9.54
N PHE A 316 -7.52 10.34 9.90
CA PHE A 316 -7.82 9.68 11.18
C PHE A 316 -7.09 8.35 11.35
N LEU A 317 -7.11 7.47 10.34
CA LEU A 317 -6.46 6.16 10.42
C LEU A 317 -4.94 6.27 10.52
N MET A 318 -4.34 7.18 9.74
CA MET A 318 -2.89 7.41 9.76
C MET A 318 -2.43 8.02 11.07
N GLU A 319 -3.15 9.03 11.58
CA GLU A 319 -2.90 9.65 12.87
C GLU A 319 -3.07 8.64 14.01
N TYR A 320 -4.15 7.86 14.02
CA TYR A 320 -4.39 6.82 15.02
C TYR A 320 -3.26 5.78 15.05
N ALA A 321 -2.84 5.30 13.86
CA ALA A 321 -1.74 4.36 13.74
C ALA A 321 -0.42 4.94 14.26
N PHE A 322 -0.15 6.21 13.97
CA PHE A 322 1.01 6.92 14.50
C PHE A 322 0.94 7.11 16.01
N ARG A 323 -0.12 7.71 16.55
CA ARG A 323 -0.30 7.93 17.99
C ARG A 323 -0.19 6.61 18.76
N ARG A 324 -0.79 5.54 18.26
CA ARG A 324 -0.66 4.21 18.87
C ARG A 324 0.81 3.78 18.95
N ARG A 325 1.54 3.83 17.84
CA ARG A 325 2.96 3.43 17.79
C ARG A 325 3.84 4.30 18.68
N VAL A 326 3.63 5.60 18.61
CA VAL A 326 4.36 6.55 19.42
C VAL A 326 4.06 6.34 20.90
N LEU A 327 2.81 6.17 21.32
CA LEU A 327 2.49 5.88 22.73
C LEU A 327 3.15 4.58 23.22
N TYR A 328 3.15 3.50 22.45
CA TYR A 328 3.83 2.26 22.85
C TYR A 328 5.36 2.34 22.79
N GLY A 329 5.92 3.18 21.91
CA GLY A 329 7.36 3.33 21.71
C GLY A 329 8.03 4.43 22.54
N SER A 330 7.28 5.46 22.95
CA SER A 330 7.76 6.68 23.62
C SER A 330 7.44 6.75 25.12
N THR A 331 6.82 5.71 25.71
CA THR A 331 6.60 5.63 27.17
C THR A 331 7.88 5.75 28.00
N GLU A 332 9.05 5.63 27.36
CA GLU A 332 10.38 5.72 27.98
C GLU A 332 11.18 6.95 27.52
N ARG A 333 10.57 7.90 26.80
CA ARG A 333 11.19 9.21 26.50
C ARG A 333 10.88 10.22 27.60
N SER A 334 11.84 11.10 27.86
CA SER A 334 11.67 12.22 28.79
C SER A 334 10.71 13.29 28.27
N GLU A 335 10.67 13.52 26.95
CA GLU A 335 9.75 14.46 26.31
C GLU A 335 8.48 13.76 25.79
N HIS A 336 7.33 14.42 25.97
CA HIS A 336 6.10 13.97 25.36
C HIS A 336 6.18 14.07 23.83
N PRO A 337 5.67 13.06 23.11
CA PRO A 337 5.59 13.16 21.66
C PRO A 337 4.72 14.37 21.25
N PRO A 338 5.13 15.09 20.19
CA PRO A 338 4.36 16.23 19.68
C PRO A 338 2.98 15.79 19.20
N GLU A 339 2.05 16.73 19.17
CA GLU A 339 0.79 16.52 18.48
C GLU A 339 1.08 16.32 16.97
N PRO A 340 0.61 15.23 16.34
CA PRO A 340 1.02 14.83 14.99
C PRO A 340 0.71 15.83 13.87
N GLY A 341 -0.03 16.92 14.12
CA GLY A 341 -0.21 18.01 13.15
C GLY A 341 -0.82 17.60 11.81
N VAL A 342 -1.76 16.64 11.78
CA VAL A 342 -2.38 16.16 10.51
C VAL A 342 -3.71 16.84 10.23
N TYR A 343 -3.82 17.47 9.07
CA TYR A 343 -5.01 18.17 8.60
C TYR A 343 -5.50 17.56 7.28
N SER A 344 -6.63 16.88 7.34
CA SER A 344 -7.35 16.48 6.13
C SER A 344 -7.98 17.71 5.46
N THR A 345 -7.93 17.77 4.14
CA THR A 345 -8.70 18.75 3.36
C THR A 345 -10.19 18.48 3.38
N GLY A 346 -10.62 17.30 3.87
CA GLY A 346 -12.02 16.92 3.99
C GLY A 346 -12.66 16.48 2.69
N LEU A 347 -11.85 16.23 1.66
CA LEU A 347 -12.29 16.01 0.28
C LEU A 347 -13.31 14.87 0.20
N ASP A 348 -14.54 15.19 -0.18
CA ASP A 348 -15.63 14.23 -0.34
C ASP A 348 -16.11 14.17 -1.80
N SER A 349 -17.10 13.31 -2.06
CA SER A 349 -17.64 13.08 -3.41
C SER A 349 -18.19 14.34 -4.06
N GLU A 350 -18.59 15.37 -3.31
CA GLU A 350 -19.11 16.63 -3.84
C GLU A 350 -17.97 17.61 -4.12
N GLN A 351 -17.05 17.77 -3.17
CA GLN A 351 -15.91 18.69 -3.25
C GLN A 351 -14.93 18.33 -4.36
N VAL A 352 -14.78 17.04 -4.65
CA VAL A 352 -13.97 16.51 -5.77
C VAL A 352 -14.29 17.19 -7.10
N PHE A 353 -15.56 17.56 -7.32
CA PHE A 353 -16.02 18.09 -8.61
C PHE A 353 -16.18 19.61 -8.63
N LYS A 354 -16.32 20.25 -7.48
CA LYS A 354 -16.58 21.68 -7.39
C LYS A 354 -15.30 22.49 -7.33
N ASP A 355 -14.54 22.35 -6.25
CA ASP A 355 -13.34 23.16 -6.01
C ASP A 355 -12.39 22.45 -5.01
N PRO A 356 -11.59 21.48 -5.48
CA PRO A 356 -10.64 20.76 -4.63
C PRO A 356 -9.56 21.67 -4.03
N ASP A 357 -9.20 22.77 -4.71
CA ASP A 357 -8.18 23.73 -4.27
C ASP A 357 -8.65 24.51 -3.03
N SER A 358 -9.90 24.95 -3.00
CA SER A 358 -10.47 25.65 -1.82
C SER A 358 -10.46 24.79 -0.54
N CYS A 359 -10.58 23.46 -0.70
CA CYS A 359 -10.53 22.51 0.40
C CYS A 359 -9.11 22.41 0.97
N ALA A 360 -8.09 22.45 0.10
CA ALA A 360 -6.69 22.51 0.52
C ALA A 360 -6.38 23.84 1.23
N GLU A 361 -6.83 24.97 0.67
CA GLU A 361 -6.69 26.29 1.29
C GLU A 361 -7.28 26.30 2.72
N SER A 362 -8.47 25.72 2.91
CA SER A 362 -9.13 25.63 4.21
C SER A 362 -8.36 24.79 5.24
N ALA A 363 -7.65 23.74 4.81
CA ALA A 363 -6.78 22.95 5.71
C ALA A 363 -5.51 23.71 6.09
N ILE A 364 -4.91 24.40 5.12
CA ILE A 364 -3.70 25.23 5.31
C ILE A 364 -3.99 26.38 6.28
N ILE A 365 -5.13 27.06 6.15
CA ILE A 365 -5.53 28.12 7.09
C ILE A 365 -5.68 27.57 8.51
N ARG A 366 -6.27 26.38 8.69
CA ARG A 366 -6.38 25.74 10.02
C ARG A 366 -5.02 25.40 10.61
N ALA A 367 -4.13 24.76 9.83
CA ALA A 367 -2.77 24.48 10.28
C ALA A 367 -2.00 25.76 10.65
N LYS A 368 -2.16 26.83 9.86
CA LYS A 368 -1.56 28.13 10.17
C LYS A 368 -2.09 28.73 11.46
N GLN A 369 -3.40 28.63 11.71
CA GLN A 369 -4.03 29.12 12.95
C GLN A 369 -3.52 28.39 14.19
N ASP A 370 -3.18 27.12 14.04
CA ASP A 370 -2.57 26.30 15.09
C ASP A 370 -1.05 26.54 15.24
N GLY A 371 -0.47 27.45 14.44
CA GLY A 371 0.90 27.93 14.59
C GLY A 371 1.93 27.31 13.65
N TYR A 372 1.53 26.46 12.71
CA TYR A 372 2.45 25.84 11.77
C TYR A 372 2.82 26.79 10.62
N GLU A 373 4.12 26.99 10.40
CA GLU A 373 4.66 27.75 9.27
C GLU A 373 5.08 26.86 8.10
N HIS A 374 5.51 25.62 8.40
CA HIS A 374 5.87 24.61 7.40
C HIS A 374 4.77 23.56 7.27
N MET A 375 4.46 23.14 6.04
CA MET A 375 3.34 22.25 5.75
C MET A 375 3.66 21.28 4.61
N PHE A 376 3.61 19.98 4.87
CA PHE A 376 3.75 18.96 3.84
C PHE A 376 2.41 18.64 3.19
N LEU A 377 2.26 18.97 1.90
CA LEU A 377 1.10 18.64 1.11
C LEU A 377 1.25 17.23 0.52
N VAL A 378 0.42 16.29 1.01
CA VAL A 378 0.47 14.88 0.65
C VAL A 378 -0.80 14.46 -0.08
N SER A 379 -0.67 13.78 -1.20
CA SER A 379 -1.80 13.27 -1.99
C SER A 379 -2.48 12.07 -1.32
N THR A 380 -3.74 11.85 -1.65
CA THR A 380 -4.41 10.55 -1.48
C THR A 380 -4.77 9.97 -2.84
N CYS A 381 -5.22 8.71 -2.86
CA CYS A 381 -5.72 8.09 -4.08
C CYS A 381 -6.80 8.94 -4.77
N THR A 382 -7.65 9.65 -4.01
CA THR A 382 -8.71 10.47 -4.59
C THR A 382 -8.15 11.66 -5.37
N THR A 383 -7.11 12.32 -4.86
CA THR A 383 -6.51 13.52 -5.49
C THR A 383 -5.65 13.14 -6.69
N GLU A 384 -5.00 11.98 -6.64
CA GLU A 384 -4.27 11.43 -7.79
C GLU A 384 -5.23 11.07 -8.94
N ILE A 385 -6.37 10.44 -8.62
CA ILE A 385 -7.37 10.05 -9.63
C ILE A 385 -7.98 11.25 -10.36
N ILE A 386 -8.13 12.39 -9.67
CA ILE A 386 -8.64 13.63 -10.30
C ILE A 386 -7.54 14.48 -10.96
N GLY A 387 -6.29 14.03 -10.91
CA GLY A 387 -5.18 14.72 -11.55
C GLY A 387 -4.79 16.03 -10.88
N SER A 388 -4.93 16.13 -9.54
CA SER A 388 -4.49 17.32 -8.79
C SER A 388 -2.99 17.57 -8.98
N ASP A 389 -2.62 18.78 -9.41
CA ASP A 389 -1.22 19.23 -9.44
C ASP A 389 -0.83 19.78 -8.07
N LEU A 390 -0.25 18.91 -7.24
CA LEU A 390 0.17 19.28 -5.88
C LEU A 390 1.29 20.32 -5.87
N SER A 391 2.19 20.31 -6.85
CA SER A 391 3.31 21.26 -6.87
C SER A 391 2.83 22.67 -7.19
N ALA A 392 1.97 22.81 -8.20
CA ALA A 392 1.37 24.10 -8.51
C ALA A 392 0.46 24.60 -7.37
N LEU A 393 -0.30 23.69 -6.73
CA LEU A 393 -1.12 24.03 -5.57
C LEU A 393 -0.26 24.51 -4.39
N ALA A 394 0.79 23.77 -4.04
CA ALA A 394 1.72 24.14 -2.97
C ALA A 394 2.36 25.51 -3.21
N GLU A 395 2.82 25.79 -4.44
CA GLU A 395 3.40 27.09 -4.79
C GLU A 395 2.38 28.24 -4.65
N ARG A 396 1.16 28.06 -5.15
CA ARG A 396 0.09 29.07 -5.01
C ARG A 396 -0.25 29.33 -3.55
N MET A 397 -0.42 28.27 -2.76
CA MET A 397 -0.78 28.39 -1.35
C MET A 397 0.31 29.03 -0.51
N SER A 398 1.58 28.67 -0.78
CA SER A 398 2.73 29.25 -0.09
C SER A 398 2.78 30.77 -0.27
N LYS A 399 2.63 31.24 -1.51
CA LYS A 399 2.61 32.68 -1.83
C LYS A 399 1.40 33.40 -1.25
N ARG A 400 0.20 32.81 -1.36
CA ARG A 400 -1.05 33.44 -0.95
C ARG A 400 -1.17 33.60 0.56
N HIS A 401 -0.69 32.62 1.32
CA HIS A 401 -0.84 32.59 2.77
C HIS A 401 0.44 32.88 3.54
N ALA A 402 1.56 33.16 2.85
CA ALA A 402 2.87 33.40 3.48
C ALA A 402 3.23 32.30 4.49
N VAL A 403 3.20 31.06 4.00
CA VAL A 403 3.60 29.82 4.70
C VAL A 403 4.46 29.00 3.73
N ASP A 404 5.24 28.05 4.22
CA ASP A 404 6.04 27.14 3.40
C ASP A 404 5.27 25.83 3.18
N VAL A 405 4.60 25.72 2.03
CA VAL A 405 3.89 24.49 1.64
C VAL A 405 4.78 23.68 0.71
N ILE A 406 5.13 22.47 1.12
CA ILE A 406 6.06 21.56 0.45
C ILE A 406 5.25 20.40 -0.14
N SER A 407 5.23 20.27 -1.47
CA SER A 407 4.60 19.12 -2.11
C SER A 407 5.45 17.86 -1.93
N VAL A 408 4.84 16.77 -1.46
CA VAL A 408 5.54 15.48 -1.31
C VAL A 408 5.24 14.61 -2.53
N GLN A 409 6.26 14.41 -3.36
CA GLN A 409 6.15 13.61 -4.57
C GLN A 409 6.60 12.16 -4.31
N PRO A 410 5.73 11.15 -4.51
CA PRO A 410 6.13 9.76 -4.30
C PRO A 410 7.27 9.33 -5.20
N ASP A 411 8.17 8.51 -4.66
CA ASP A 411 9.23 7.91 -5.44
C ASP A 411 8.70 6.84 -6.40
N SER A 412 9.07 6.96 -7.68
CA SER A 412 8.59 6.08 -8.75
C SER A 412 9.07 4.63 -8.61
N ALA A 413 10.22 4.41 -7.95
CA ALA A 413 10.77 3.07 -7.75
C ALA A 413 9.96 2.24 -6.74
N PHE A 414 9.17 2.90 -5.88
CA PHE A 414 8.40 2.26 -4.82
C PHE A 414 6.88 2.54 -4.92
N LEU A 415 6.38 2.87 -6.12
CA LEU A 415 4.96 3.10 -6.33
C LEU A 415 4.12 1.89 -5.92
N GLY A 416 3.02 2.14 -5.21
CA GLY A 416 2.15 1.11 -4.64
C GLY A 416 2.57 0.63 -3.25
N SER A 417 3.62 1.21 -2.65
CA SER A 417 4.05 0.89 -1.28
C SER A 417 4.24 2.15 -0.45
N LYS A 418 4.10 2.02 0.88
CA LYS A 418 4.47 3.06 1.87
C LYS A 418 5.86 3.64 1.62
N PHE A 419 6.79 2.85 1.10
CA PHE A 419 8.17 3.29 0.80
C PHE A 419 8.24 4.42 -0.23
N GLY A 420 7.32 4.47 -1.21
CA GLY A 420 7.29 5.55 -2.20
C GLY A 420 7.00 6.90 -1.56
N GLY A 421 6.00 6.97 -0.67
CA GLY A 421 5.69 8.21 0.04
C GLY A 421 6.74 8.56 1.09
N SER A 422 7.29 7.56 1.80
CA SER A 422 8.39 7.80 2.74
C SER A 422 9.59 8.42 2.03
N PHE A 423 10.07 7.81 0.94
CA PHE A 423 11.23 8.35 0.23
C PHE A 423 10.94 9.70 -0.41
N GLY A 424 9.73 9.92 -0.94
CA GLY A 424 9.29 11.22 -1.43
C GLY A 424 9.38 12.33 -0.38
N LEU A 425 9.02 12.02 0.87
CA LEU A 425 9.23 12.94 1.99
C LEU A 425 10.73 13.16 2.25
N PHE A 426 11.52 12.08 2.36
CA PHE A 426 12.97 12.19 2.56
C PHE A 426 13.62 13.06 1.49
N ASP A 427 13.26 12.89 0.22
CA ASP A 427 13.77 13.70 -0.88
C ASP A 427 13.42 15.19 -0.71
N ALA A 428 12.16 15.50 -0.35
CA ALA A 428 11.73 16.86 -0.08
C ALA A 428 12.51 17.51 1.09
N LEU A 429 12.81 16.74 2.14
CA LEU A 429 13.62 17.19 3.29
C LEU A 429 15.09 17.36 2.93
N ILE A 430 15.69 16.38 2.26
CA ILE A 430 17.09 16.40 1.84
C ILE A 430 17.32 17.57 0.88
N GLY A 431 16.37 17.86 -0.01
CA GLY A 431 16.40 19.02 -0.89
C GLY A 431 16.46 20.37 -0.18
N ARG A 432 16.18 20.43 1.13
CA ARG A 432 16.28 21.64 1.96
C ARG A 432 17.61 21.74 2.70
N MET A 433 18.41 20.67 2.73
CA MET A 433 19.72 20.67 3.40
C MET A 433 20.64 21.67 2.70
N SER A 434 21.25 22.56 3.47
CA SER A 434 22.10 23.63 2.94
C SER A 434 23.53 23.49 3.46
N PRO A 435 24.56 23.93 2.70
CA PRO A 435 25.92 24.01 3.23
C PRO A 435 26.00 24.93 4.45
N ARG A 436 26.64 24.47 5.53
CA ARG A 436 26.81 25.19 6.79
C ARG A 436 28.26 25.11 7.27
N GLU A 437 28.62 25.98 8.21
CA GLU A 437 29.88 25.86 8.96
C GLU A 437 29.85 24.58 9.80
N VAL A 438 30.91 23.78 9.71
CA VAL A 438 31.00 22.47 10.36
C VAL A 438 31.33 22.65 11.85
N GLU A 439 30.57 21.99 12.70
CA GLU A 439 30.82 21.84 14.13
C GLU A 439 31.78 20.65 14.33
N PRO A 440 33.02 20.87 14.81
CA PRO A 440 33.98 19.79 14.99
C PRO A 440 33.50 18.71 15.96
N ASP A 441 33.99 17.48 15.77
CA ASP A 441 33.75 16.32 16.64
C ASP A 441 32.27 15.92 16.74
N THR A 442 31.49 16.21 15.70
CA THR A 442 30.06 15.90 15.64
C THR A 442 29.68 14.91 14.55
N VAL A 443 28.65 14.10 14.81
CA VAL A 443 28.16 13.10 13.87
C VAL A 443 26.63 13.11 13.77
N ASN A 444 26.11 12.98 12.55
CA ASN A 444 24.69 12.69 12.32
C ASN A 444 24.46 11.18 12.24
N LEU A 445 23.33 10.73 12.77
CA LEU A 445 22.80 9.40 12.51
C LEU A 445 21.70 9.49 11.45
N VAL A 446 21.81 8.68 10.41
CA VAL A 446 20.90 8.61 9.27
C VAL A 446 20.22 7.25 9.27
N ALA A 447 18.91 7.24 9.42
CA ALA A 447 18.11 6.04 9.25
C ALA A 447 16.72 6.40 8.77
N ARG A 448 16.12 5.53 7.98
CA ARG A 448 14.70 5.61 7.67
C ARG A 448 13.84 5.70 8.93
N TRP A 449 14.17 4.86 9.91
CA TRP A 449 13.50 4.87 11.19
C TRP A 449 14.38 4.26 12.27
N PHE A 450 14.47 4.98 13.39
CA PHE A 450 14.99 4.53 14.67
C PHE A 450 13.96 3.67 15.46
N TYR A 451 13.47 2.56 14.87
CA TYR A 451 12.45 1.68 15.47
C TYR A 451 12.92 1.20 16.86
N GLY A 452 12.26 1.67 17.93
CA GLY A 452 12.67 1.36 19.31
C GLY A 452 13.99 2.01 19.75
N THR A 453 14.88 2.42 18.84
CA THR A 453 16.17 3.06 19.14
C THR A 453 16.07 4.54 19.47
N GLY A 454 14.95 5.19 19.18
CA GLY A 454 14.71 6.58 19.56
C GLY A 454 14.50 6.82 21.06
N LYS A 455 14.67 5.82 21.94
CA LYS A 455 14.58 6.04 23.39
C LYS A 455 15.86 6.70 23.91
N ASP A 456 15.74 7.56 24.91
CA ASP A 456 16.86 8.33 25.47
C ASP A 456 18.00 7.40 25.92
N GLU A 457 17.68 6.27 26.55
CA GLU A 457 18.66 5.30 27.03
C GLU A 457 19.43 4.60 25.90
N ILE A 458 18.76 4.35 24.77
CA ILE A 458 19.38 3.72 23.60
C ILE A 458 20.26 4.72 22.86
N MET A 459 19.77 5.94 22.64
CA MET A 459 20.57 7.01 22.04
C MET A 459 21.78 7.32 22.91
N GLN A 460 21.63 7.31 24.23
CA GLN A 460 22.75 7.43 25.14
C GLN A 460 23.74 6.27 25.01
N SER A 461 23.28 5.04 24.77
CA SER A 461 24.19 3.92 24.54
C SER A 461 25.00 4.08 23.26
N LEU A 462 24.42 4.61 22.18
CA LEU A 462 25.16 4.92 20.95
C LEU A 462 26.14 6.08 21.19
N GLN A 463 25.70 7.10 21.92
CA GLN A 463 26.55 8.22 22.33
C GLN A 463 27.76 7.75 23.15
N ASP A 464 27.58 6.82 24.09
CA ASP A 464 28.67 6.30 24.91
C ASP A 464 29.77 5.64 24.06
N ILE A 465 29.40 4.91 23.00
CA ILE A 465 30.35 4.31 22.05
C ILE A 465 31.09 5.41 21.28
N LEU A 466 30.36 6.37 20.71
CA LEU A 466 30.94 7.45 19.92
C LEU A 466 31.85 8.38 20.75
N SER A 467 31.51 8.60 22.01
CA SER A 467 32.36 9.36 22.94
C SER A 467 33.73 8.72 23.16
N THR A 468 33.88 7.40 22.99
CA THR A 468 35.19 6.74 23.13
C THR A 468 36.18 7.13 22.05
N ILE A 469 35.70 7.51 20.86
CA ILE A 469 36.52 8.04 19.74
C ILE A 469 36.41 9.57 19.63
N GLY A 470 35.85 10.22 20.66
CA GLY A 470 35.78 11.67 20.79
C GLY A 470 34.66 12.32 19.96
N LEU A 471 33.60 11.59 19.61
CA LEU A 471 32.48 12.12 18.82
C LEU A 471 31.22 12.32 19.66
N ARG A 472 30.43 13.35 19.29
CA ARG A 472 29.10 13.62 19.84
C ARG A 472 28.02 13.52 18.77
N ILE A 473 26.93 12.83 19.07
CA ILE A 473 25.74 12.81 18.22
C ILE A 473 25.15 14.23 18.21
N ARG A 474 25.06 14.80 17.01
CA ARG A 474 24.44 16.11 16.79
C ARG A 474 22.98 15.99 16.44
N PHE A 475 22.65 15.08 15.52
CA PHE A 475 21.32 15.00 14.93
C PHE A 475 20.97 13.59 14.48
N ASN A 476 19.71 13.19 14.70
CA ASN A 476 19.15 11.91 14.29
C ASN A 476 18.13 12.14 13.18
N PHE A 477 18.52 11.90 11.94
CA PHE A 477 17.69 12.09 10.77
C PHE A 477 16.95 10.79 10.43
N LEU A 478 15.62 10.64 10.58
CA LEU A 478 14.57 11.59 11.04
C LEU A 478 13.89 11.07 12.33
N ASP A 479 14.24 11.65 13.48
CA ASP A 479 13.67 11.33 14.79
C ASP A 479 13.13 12.57 15.52
N PHE A 480 11.83 12.83 15.41
CA PHE A 480 11.13 13.97 16.04
C PHE A 480 11.86 15.32 15.87
N SER A 481 12.30 15.59 14.64
CA SER A 481 13.16 16.72 14.28
C SER A 481 12.35 18.01 14.05
N THR A 482 13.04 19.15 13.95
CA THR A 482 12.46 20.40 13.41
C THR A 482 12.97 20.66 11.99
N MET A 483 12.27 21.51 11.24
CA MET A 483 12.72 21.92 9.90
C MET A 483 14.09 22.59 9.96
N SER A 484 14.35 23.42 10.97
CA SER A 484 15.66 24.05 11.15
C SER A 484 16.78 23.03 11.40
N GLU A 485 16.55 21.98 12.18
CA GLU A 485 17.55 20.92 12.40
C GLU A 485 17.89 20.17 11.10
N ILE A 486 16.89 19.94 10.25
CA ILE A 486 17.03 19.28 8.96
C ILE A 486 17.82 20.16 7.98
N GLU A 487 17.49 21.45 7.88
CA GLU A 487 18.23 22.40 7.04
C GLU A 487 19.70 22.54 7.45
N ASP A 488 19.97 22.36 8.75
CA ASP A 488 21.28 22.41 9.38
C ASP A 488 22.00 21.06 9.43
N PHE A 489 21.50 20.03 8.74
CA PHE A 489 22.13 18.70 8.68
C PHE A 489 23.63 18.77 8.39
N CYS A 490 24.03 19.61 7.43
CA CYS A 490 25.41 19.75 6.99
C CYS A 490 26.37 20.39 8.02
N ARG A 491 25.88 20.83 9.18
CA ARG A 491 26.73 21.31 10.28
C ARG A 491 27.54 20.17 10.93
N ALA A 492 27.11 18.92 10.82
CA ALA A 492 27.90 17.84 11.40
C ALA A 492 29.18 17.58 10.60
N GLU A 493 30.21 17.07 11.26
CA GLU A 493 31.46 16.70 10.61
C GLU A 493 31.35 15.34 9.89
N TYR A 494 30.70 14.37 10.53
CA TYR A 494 30.57 13.00 10.03
C TYR A 494 29.12 12.54 9.92
N ASP A 495 28.88 11.48 9.14
CA ASP A 495 27.54 10.89 8.97
C ASP A 495 27.62 9.35 9.07
N ILE A 496 26.76 8.75 9.89
CA ILE A 496 26.61 7.30 10.03
C ILE A 496 25.22 6.89 9.57
N GLN A 497 25.15 5.94 8.65
CA GLN A 497 23.91 5.27 8.33
C GLN A 497 23.69 4.12 9.31
N VAL A 498 22.60 4.17 10.07
CA VAL A 498 22.25 3.12 11.04
C VAL A 498 21.31 2.11 10.39
N GLY A 499 21.78 0.88 10.26
CA GLY A 499 21.08 -0.25 9.64
C GLY A 499 21.42 -0.41 8.14
N CYS A 500 21.81 -1.62 7.77
CA CYS A 500 22.15 -1.99 6.41
C CYS A 500 20.88 -2.39 5.63
N SER A 501 20.29 -1.45 4.89
CA SER A 501 19.14 -1.74 4.01
C SER A 501 19.18 -0.90 2.75
N GLN A 502 18.62 -1.44 1.65
CA GLN A 502 18.55 -0.73 0.37
C GLN A 502 17.83 0.63 0.49
N PHE A 503 16.86 0.75 1.40
CA PHE A 503 16.15 2.01 1.62
C PHE A 503 17.06 3.05 2.30
N ASN A 504 17.81 2.65 3.32
CA ASN A 504 18.77 3.53 3.99
C ASN A 504 19.92 3.93 3.06
N ASP A 505 20.43 2.98 2.25
CA ASP A 505 21.48 3.25 1.27
C ASP A 505 21.07 4.35 0.30
N ARG A 506 19.81 4.30 -0.17
CA ARG A 506 19.23 5.30 -1.06
C ARG A 506 19.08 6.67 -0.38
N ILE A 507 18.73 6.72 0.91
CA ILE A 507 18.72 7.99 1.68
C ILE A 507 20.13 8.58 1.70
N SER A 508 21.14 7.78 2.06
CA SER A 508 22.53 8.22 2.17
C SER A 508 23.12 8.65 0.82
N GLU A 509 22.77 7.96 -0.26
CA GLU A 509 23.09 8.37 -1.63
C GLU A 509 22.47 9.71 -1.97
N ARG A 510 21.19 9.89 -1.65
CA ARG A 510 20.49 11.14 -1.94
C ARG A 510 21.06 12.32 -1.16
N ILE A 511 21.41 12.13 0.11
CA ILE A 511 22.12 13.14 0.91
C ILE A 511 23.47 13.48 0.25
N HIS A 512 24.25 12.49 -0.16
CA HIS A 512 25.52 12.69 -0.85
C HIS A 512 25.35 13.52 -2.14
N GLU A 513 24.36 13.17 -2.97
CA GLU A 513 24.08 13.87 -4.23
C GLU A 513 23.69 15.34 -4.03
N VAL A 514 22.84 15.63 -3.05
CA VAL A 514 22.30 16.98 -2.84
C VAL A 514 23.30 17.87 -2.10
N THR A 515 24.00 17.33 -1.10
CA THR A 515 24.86 18.12 -0.21
C THR A 515 26.34 18.10 -0.62
N GLY A 516 26.76 17.14 -1.45
CA GLY A 516 28.17 16.90 -1.78
C GLY A 516 29.00 16.26 -0.65
N ARG A 517 28.40 15.98 0.51
CA ARG A 517 29.07 15.35 1.66
C ARG A 517 29.44 13.90 1.36
N LYS A 518 30.47 13.35 2.02
CA LYS A 518 30.84 11.94 1.86
C LYS A 518 29.66 11.03 2.23
N LYS A 519 29.37 10.00 1.42
CA LYS A 519 28.30 9.03 1.71
C LYS A 519 28.47 8.45 3.12
N ALA A 520 27.37 8.45 3.89
CA ALA A 520 27.34 7.99 5.26
C ALA A 520 27.82 6.54 5.36
N LEU A 521 28.57 6.23 6.42
CA LEU A 521 29.07 4.88 6.67
C LEU A 521 27.92 3.99 7.17
N ALA A 522 27.59 2.93 6.43
CA ALA A 522 26.56 1.97 6.84
C ALA A 522 27.09 1.05 7.96
N LEU A 523 26.41 1.07 9.09
CA LEU A 523 26.68 0.23 10.26
C LEU A 523 25.37 -0.27 10.86
N ASP A 524 25.28 -1.57 11.14
CA ASP A 524 24.17 -2.12 11.93
C ASP A 524 24.26 -1.71 13.40
N ILE A 525 23.14 -1.74 14.12
CA ILE A 525 23.10 -1.34 15.53
C ILE A 525 23.98 -2.30 16.36
N PRO A 526 24.95 -1.80 17.15
CA PRO A 526 25.98 -2.65 17.72
C PRO A 526 25.46 -3.39 18.95
N MET A 527 25.73 -4.69 19.03
CA MET A 527 25.45 -5.53 20.19
C MET A 527 26.71 -6.25 20.68
N GLY A 528 27.09 -6.05 21.94
CA GLY A 528 28.32 -6.63 22.47
C GLY A 528 29.59 -5.81 22.19
N LEU A 529 30.73 -6.32 22.66
CA LEU A 529 32.01 -5.64 22.54
C LEU A 529 32.52 -5.63 21.10
N ASP A 530 32.44 -6.76 20.40
CA ASP A 530 32.97 -6.89 19.05
C ASP A 530 32.30 -5.94 18.06
N ASP A 531 30.98 -5.78 18.12
CA ASP A 531 30.26 -4.81 17.29
C ASP A 531 30.62 -3.36 17.65
N CYS A 532 30.80 -3.06 18.94
CA CYS A 532 31.26 -1.72 19.37
C CYS A 532 32.67 -1.42 18.85
N LEU A 533 33.57 -2.40 18.86
CA LEU A 533 34.91 -2.29 18.29
C LEU A 533 34.84 -2.15 16.77
N HIS A 534 33.96 -2.92 16.11
CA HIS A 534 33.72 -2.81 14.68
C HIS A 534 33.28 -1.40 14.30
N TRP A 535 32.34 -0.80 15.04
CA TRP A 535 31.90 0.58 14.84
C TRP A 535 33.07 1.57 14.82
N VAL A 536 33.88 1.62 15.88
CA VAL A 536 34.98 2.59 15.99
C VAL A 536 36.09 2.34 14.96
N ARG A 537 36.37 1.07 14.62
CA ARG A 537 37.32 0.70 13.56
C ARG A 537 36.85 1.14 12.18
N SER A 538 35.59 0.82 11.85
CA SER A 538 34.99 1.18 10.56
C SER A 538 34.89 2.69 10.40
N LEU A 539 34.60 3.43 11.48
CA LEU A 539 34.65 4.89 11.50
C LEU A 539 36.05 5.44 11.22
N ALA A 540 37.08 4.95 11.91
CA ALA A 540 38.46 5.39 11.69
C ALA A 540 38.98 5.03 10.28
N GLN A 541 38.54 3.89 9.73
CA GLN A 541 38.84 3.51 8.37
C GLN A 541 38.15 4.42 7.34
N HIS A 542 36.88 4.78 7.58
CA HIS A 542 36.12 5.65 6.69
C HIS A 542 36.53 7.12 6.81
N TYR A 543 36.93 7.57 8.01
CA TYR A 543 37.37 8.94 8.31
C TYR A 543 38.79 8.90 8.89
N PRO A 544 39.83 8.99 8.05
CA PRO A 544 41.21 8.72 8.46
C PRO A 544 41.78 9.63 9.55
N ASP A 545 41.20 10.81 9.73
CA ASP A 545 41.49 11.77 10.79
C ASP A 545 41.12 11.26 12.20
N LEU A 546 40.28 10.22 12.30
CA LEU A 546 39.97 9.55 13.56
C LEU A 546 40.98 8.43 13.93
N ASN A 547 41.90 8.07 13.04
CA ASN A 547 42.83 6.95 13.27
C ASN A 547 43.71 7.12 14.51
N GLU A 548 44.14 8.35 14.83
CA GLU A 548 44.95 8.62 16.01
C GLU A 548 44.18 8.37 17.32
N ARG A 549 42.84 8.45 17.28
CA ARG A 549 41.96 8.26 18.44
C ARG A 549 41.60 6.80 18.67
N LEU A 550 41.72 5.95 17.64
CA LEU A 550 41.26 4.56 17.65
C LEU A 550 41.88 3.69 18.78
N PRO A 551 43.20 3.69 19.04
CA PRO A 551 43.77 2.84 20.09
C PRO A 551 43.23 3.16 21.50
N ALA A 552 42.98 4.46 21.77
CA ALA A 552 42.40 4.91 23.03
C ALA A 552 40.92 4.48 23.14
N ALA A 553 40.15 4.61 22.05
CA ALA A 553 38.76 4.17 21.97
C ALA A 553 38.61 2.66 22.25
N GLU A 554 39.40 1.82 21.57
CA GLU A 554 39.37 0.37 21.78
C GLU A 554 39.75 -0.02 23.21
N SER A 555 40.78 0.63 23.77
CA SER A 555 41.19 0.38 25.16
C SER A 555 40.08 0.74 26.14
N SER A 556 39.38 1.86 25.89
CA SER A 556 38.25 2.31 26.71
C SER A 556 37.09 1.33 26.68
N LEU A 557 36.69 0.86 25.49
CA LEU A 557 35.61 -0.11 25.31
C LEU A 557 35.93 -1.44 25.99
N LYS A 558 37.13 -1.99 25.77
CA LYS A 558 37.58 -3.27 26.38
C LYS A 558 37.57 -3.19 27.92
N LYS A 559 38.17 -2.15 28.50
CA LYS A 559 38.18 -1.94 29.96
C LYS A 559 36.78 -1.76 30.54
N SER A 560 35.89 -1.07 29.81
CA SER A 560 34.50 -0.87 30.24
C SER A 560 33.73 -2.17 30.24
N HIS A 561 33.92 -3.00 29.21
CA HIS A 561 33.34 -4.34 29.11
C HIS A 561 33.82 -5.26 30.23
N GLU A 562 35.13 -5.37 30.44
CA GLU A 562 35.73 -6.18 31.53
C GLU A 562 35.17 -5.79 32.90
N ARG A 563 35.21 -4.48 33.23
CA ARG A 563 34.69 -3.96 34.50
C ARG A 563 33.19 -4.21 34.68
N MET A 564 32.43 -4.19 33.59
CA MET A 564 30.99 -4.48 33.62
C MET A 564 30.74 -5.96 33.93
N LEU A 565 31.45 -6.87 33.27
CA LEU A 565 31.30 -8.32 33.48
C LEU A 565 31.73 -8.77 34.88
N GLU A 566 32.77 -8.16 35.45
CA GLU A 566 33.23 -8.42 36.83
C GLU A 566 32.11 -8.32 37.87
N ARG A 567 31.09 -7.47 37.61
CA ARG A 567 29.93 -7.27 38.50
C ARG A 567 29.02 -8.50 38.58
N PHE A 568 29.02 -9.35 37.55
CA PHE A 568 28.11 -10.50 37.42
C PHE A 568 28.83 -11.84 37.50
N GLY A 569 30.16 -11.87 37.31
CA GLY A 569 30.94 -13.10 37.31
C GLY A 569 30.69 -13.99 38.52
N LYS A 570 30.63 -13.44 39.74
CA LYS A 570 30.38 -14.23 40.96
C LYS A 570 29.04 -14.98 40.96
N ASP A 571 28.01 -14.43 40.33
CA ASP A 571 26.66 -14.98 40.35
C ASP A 571 26.44 -15.99 39.21
N LEU A 572 27.12 -15.79 38.08
CA LEU A 572 26.91 -16.54 36.83
C LEU A 572 28.00 -17.56 36.52
N GLN A 573 29.19 -17.45 37.12
CA GLN A 573 30.30 -18.36 36.84
C GLN A 573 29.96 -19.82 37.17
N GLY A 574 30.29 -20.72 36.24
CA GLY A 574 30.05 -22.16 36.36
C GLY A 574 28.59 -22.58 36.16
N LYS A 575 27.69 -21.65 35.84
CA LYS A 575 26.31 -21.98 35.45
C LYS A 575 26.29 -22.63 34.08
N ARG A 576 25.33 -23.53 33.88
CA ARG A 576 25.13 -24.28 32.64
C ARG A 576 23.85 -23.84 31.97
N VAL A 577 23.94 -23.36 30.72
CA VAL A 577 22.79 -22.81 29.99
C VAL A 577 22.62 -23.49 28.65
N VAL A 578 21.39 -23.46 28.14
CA VAL A 578 21.06 -23.83 26.76
C VAL A 578 20.42 -22.64 26.06
N ILE A 579 20.81 -22.38 24.82
CA ILE A 579 20.16 -21.36 23.98
C ILE A 579 19.16 -22.08 23.07
N TYR A 580 17.87 -21.80 23.24
CA TYR A 580 16.78 -22.36 22.44
C TYR A 580 16.07 -21.26 21.65
N CYS A 581 16.24 -21.23 20.33
CA CYS A 581 15.90 -20.09 19.50
C CYS A 581 14.99 -20.45 18.30
N LEU A 582 13.92 -19.68 18.09
CA LEU A 582 13.12 -19.75 16.85
C LEU A 582 13.60 -18.81 15.75
N MET A 583 13.88 -17.55 16.11
CA MET A 583 13.85 -16.44 15.15
C MET A 583 15.22 -15.77 14.89
N VAL A 584 16.26 -16.08 15.64
CA VAL A 584 17.56 -15.39 15.55
C VAL A 584 18.63 -16.44 15.26
N ARG A 585 19.41 -16.27 14.18
CA ARG A 585 20.49 -17.22 13.84
C ARG A 585 21.91 -16.70 14.13
N ASP A 586 22.07 -15.40 14.33
CA ASP A 586 23.32 -14.82 14.82
C ASP A 586 23.26 -14.63 16.35
N LEU A 587 24.06 -15.42 17.07
CA LEU A 587 24.15 -15.42 18.53
C LEU A 587 25.57 -15.08 19.02
N ALA A 588 26.40 -14.45 18.18
CA ALA A 588 27.83 -14.25 18.46
C ALA A 588 28.07 -13.53 19.78
N TRP A 589 27.42 -12.38 19.99
CA TRP A 589 27.61 -11.57 21.18
C TRP A 589 27.11 -12.25 22.47
N GLN A 590 26.00 -13.01 22.40
CA GLN A 590 25.52 -13.78 23.55
C GLN A 590 26.53 -14.83 23.96
N VAL A 591 27.05 -15.60 22.99
CA VAL A 591 28.02 -16.67 23.24
C VAL A 591 29.33 -16.10 23.79
N GLU A 592 29.83 -15.01 23.22
CA GLU A 592 31.03 -14.31 23.69
C GLU A 592 30.86 -13.81 25.14
N THR A 593 29.72 -13.18 25.44
CA THR A 593 29.40 -12.67 26.78
C THR A 593 29.34 -13.81 27.80
N LEU A 594 28.62 -14.89 27.48
CA LEU A 594 28.47 -16.05 28.37
C LEU A 594 29.83 -16.72 28.65
N ARG A 595 30.67 -16.89 27.62
CA ARG A 595 32.04 -17.40 27.77
C ARG A 595 32.88 -16.50 28.68
N SER A 596 32.79 -15.19 28.50
CA SER A 596 33.55 -14.20 29.29
C SER A 596 33.11 -14.18 30.76
N LEU A 597 31.86 -14.53 31.05
CA LEU A 597 31.34 -14.70 32.42
C LEU A 597 31.68 -16.06 33.05
N GLY A 598 32.29 -16.97 32.29
CA GLY A 598 32.54 -18.35 32.73
C GLY A 598 31.27 -19.21 32.81
N VAL A 599 30.25 -18.89 32.01
CA VAL A 599 29.03 -19.70 31.85
C VAL A 599 29.27 -20.77 30.78
N GLU A 600 28.90 -22.01 31.07
CA GLU A 600 28.97 -23.13 30.13
C GLU A 600 27.72 -23.13 29.23
N VAL A 601 27.91 -22.91 27.93
CA VAL A 601 26.84 -23.09 26.93
C VAL A 601 26.83 -24.55 26.50
N VAL A 602 25.86 -25.31 27.02
CA VAL A 602 25.76 -26.77 26.80
C VAL A 602 25.36 -27.10 25.37
N SER A 603 24.43 -26.33 24.79
CA SER A 603 24.03 -26.47 23.39
C SER A 603 23.32 -25.20 22.89
N ILE A 604 23.40 -24.99 21.58
CA ILE A 604 22.61 -24.01 20.82
C ILE A 604 21.62 -24.77 19.94
N MET A 605 20.34 -24.48 20.10
CA MET A 605 19.24 -25.21 19.48
C MET A 605 18.40 -24.25 18.64
N PHE A 606 18.34 -24.48 17.33
CA PHE A 606 17.55 -23.66 16.41
C PHE A 606 16.30 -24.40 15.93
N VAL A 607 15.13 -23.81 16.12
CA VAL A 607 13.86 -24.31 15.56
C VAL A 607 13.80 -24.00 14.06
N GLU A 608 13.27 -24.92 13.28
CA GLU A 608 12.98 -24.68 11.87
C GLU A 608 11.63 -23.95 11.74
N THR A 609 11.64 -22.79 11.11
CA THR A 609 10.43 -22.03 10.78
C THR A 609 10.58 -21.47 9.37
N ASP A 610 9.47 -21.41 8.63
CA ASP A 610 9.40 -20.81 7.28
C ASP A 610 9.48 -19.27 7.32
N ILE A 611 9.65 -18.69 8.51
CA ILE A 611 9.45 -17.25 8.77
C ILE A 611 10.71 -16.44 8.48
N ILE A 612 11.90 -17.06 8.43
CA ILE A 612 13.17 -16.32 8.37
C ILE A 612 14.13 -17.00 7.40
N ASP A 613 14.10 -16.53 6.17
CA ASP A 613 15.06 -16.81 5.10
C ASP A 613 15.71 -15.47 4.70
N HIS A 614 16.54 -14.93 5.58
CA HIS A 614 17.48 -13.87 5.18
C HIS A 614 18.87 -14.49 5.15
N ASN A 615 19.74 -13.96 4.28
CA ASN A 615 21.18 -14.25 4.24
C ASN A 615 21.80 -13.93 5.61
N LEU A 616 21.72 -14.86 6.55
CA LEU A 616 22.26 -14.73 7.89
C LEU A 616 23.69 -15.27 7.85
N ASN A 617 24.64 -14.43 8.28
CA ASN A 617 25.95 -14.94 8.69
C ASN A 617 25.70 -15.98 9.79
N GLU A 618 26.25 -17.18 9.64
CA GLU A 618 26.31 -18.19 10.72
C GLU A 618 27.67 -18.00 11.41
N PRO A 619 27.72 -17.41 12.62
CA PRO A 619 28.98 -17.23 13.36
C PRO A 619 29.58 -18.59 13.73
N ASP A 620 30.90 -18.63 13.85
CA ASP A 620 31.58 -19.78 14.42
C ASP A 620 31.41 -19.80 15.94
N TYR A 621 30.60 -20.74 16.43
CA TYR A 621 30.36 -20.96 17.86
C TYR A 621 31.44 -21.85 18.50
N GLY A 622 32.51 -22.19 17.80
CA GLY A 622 33.57 -23.08 18.27
C GLY A 622 33.04 -24.50 18.54
N GLU A 623 33.47 -25.10 19.66
CA GLU A 623 33.14 -26.50 20.00
C GLU A 623 31.73 -26.68 20.61
N ILE A 624 30.90 -25.63 20.68
CA ILE A 624 29.56 -25.73 21.27
C ILE A 624 28.65 -26.58 20.36
N PRO A 625 27.97 -27.62 20.88
CA PRO A 625 27.03 -28.41 20.08
C PRO A 625 25.87 -27.57 19.53
N VAL A 626 25.75 -27.52 18.20
CA VAL A 626 24.66 -26.82 17.50
C VAL A 626 23.67 -27.82 16.91
N MET A 627 22.41 -27.74 17.35
CA MET A 627 21.31 -28.54 16.80
C MET A 627 20.46 -27.67 15.87
N LYS A 628 20.48 -27.99 14.57
CA LYS A 628 19.55 -27.41 13.60
C LYS A 628 18.24 -28.21 13.61
N LYS A 629 17.10 -27.53 13.43
CA LYS A 629 15.75 -28.12 13.43
C LYS A 629 15.30 -28.71 14.78
N ALA A 630 15.78 -28.12 15.88
CA ALA A 630 15.44 -28.55 17.22
C ALA A 630 13.95 -28.36 17.53
N THR A 631 13.37 -29.34 18.23
CA THR A 631 12.01 -29.29 18.77
C THR A 631 12.03 -29.06 20.28
N LEU A 632 10.85 -28.76 20.86
CA LEU A 632 10.70 -28.73 22.32
C LEU A 632 10.95 -30.09 22.97
N CYS A 633 10.79 -31.19 22.23
CA CYS A 633 11.08 -32.54 22.74
C CYS A 633 12.59 -32.74 22.86
N ASP A 634 13.38 -32.26 21.90
CA ASP A 634 14.83 -32.32 21.96
C ASP A 634 15.36 -31.47 23.13
N LEU A 635 14.77 -30.29 23.36
CA LEU A 635 15.08 -29.47 24.54
C LEU A 635 14.77 -30.23 25.85
N ALA A 636 13.61 -30.87 25.92
CA ALA A 636 13.22 -31.64 27.10
C ALA A 636 14.15 -32.84 27.35
N GLU A 637 14.58 -33.53 26.28
CA GLU A 637 15.55 -34.62 26.38
C GLU A 637 16.90 -34.11 26.89
N LEU A 638 17.41 -32.99 26.36
CA LEU A 638 18.65 -32.40 26.81
C LEU A 638 18.58 -32.00 28.29
N VAL A 639 17.54 -31.27 28.70
CA VAL A 639 17.34 -30.83 30.10
C VAL A 639 17.16 -32.03 31.05
N SER A 640 16.68 -33.18 30.56
CA SER A 640 16.56 -34.40 31.38
C SER A 640 17.89 -35.14 31.58
N ARG A 641 18.81 -35.01 30.62
CA ARG A 641 20.12 -35.70 30.62
C ARG A 641 21.22 -34.86 31.25
N GLU A 642 21.14 -33.55 31.07
CA GLU A 642 22.12 -32.57 31.52
C GLU A 642 21.55 -31.70 32.62
N ARG A 643 22.36 -31.34 33.61
CA ARG A 643 21.99 -30.29 34.56
C ARG A 643 22.05 -28.94 33.83
N ILE A 644 20.88 -28.34 33.58
CA ILE A 644 20.72 -27.00 32.99
C ILE A 644 20.15 -26.05 34.05
N ASP A 645 20.85 -24.94 34.30
CA ASP A 645 20.43 -23.93 35.28
C ASP A 645 19.45 -22.90 34.67
N LEU A 646 19.53 -22.65 33.35
CA LEU A 646 18.68 -21.66 32.66
C LEU A 646 18.56 -21.93 31.15
N VAL A 647 17.36 -21.74 30.61
CA VAL A 647 17.09 -21.74 29.16
C VAL A 647 17.04 -20.30 28.65
N ILE A 648 17.94 -19.92 27.74
CA ILE A 648 17.91 -18.61 27.08
C ILE A 648 17.08 -18.73 25.80
N THR A 649 16.01 -17.95 25.67
CA THR A 649 15.04 -18.18 24.58
C THR A 649 14.24 -16.94 24.16
N ASN A 650 13.83 -16.91 22.88
CA ASN A 650 12.75 -16.06 22.38
C ASN A 650 11.39 -16.78 22.31
N ASP A 651 11.32 -18.05 22.73
CA ASP A 651 10.12 -18.89 22.84
C ASP A 651 9.55 -18.97 24.26
N HIS A 652 9.60 -17.86 24.98
CA HIS A 652 9.28 -17.82 26.40
C HIS A 652 7.92 -18.43 26.73
N GLY A 653 6.92 -18.29 25.86
CA GLY A 653 5.58 -18.87 26.05
C GLY A 653 5.55 -20.40 26.07
N ARG A 654 6.30 -21.10 25.20
CA ARG A 654 6.29 -22.57 25.18
C ARG A 654 7.28 -23.17 26.18
N VAL A 655 8.43 -22.52 26.37
CA VAL A 655 9.45 -22.94 27.36
C VAL A 655 8.89 -22.82 28.79
N SER A 656 8.24 -21.72 29.13
CA SER A 656 7.62 -21.52 30.46
C SER A 656 6.54 -22.55 30.77
N ARG A 657 5.67 -22.90 29.80
CA ARG A 657 4.62 -23.93 29.97
C ARG A 657 5.16 -25.33 30.26
N LYS A 658 6.43 -25.59 29.95
CA LYS A 658 7.11 -26.84 30.30
C LYS A 658 7.74 -26.81 31.70
N GLY A 659 7.63 -25.69 32.41
CA GLY A 659 8.17 -25.52 33.75
C GLY A 659 9.67 -25.22 33.78
N TYR A 660 10.29 -24.90 32.63
CA TYR A 660 11.71 -24.58 32.59
C TYR A 660 11.95 -23.11 32.95
N ARG A 661 12.93 -22.88 33.82
CA ARG A 661 13.43 -21.55 34.12
C ARG A 661 14.07 -20.96 32.87
N TRP A 662 13.70 -19.72 32.53
CA TRP A 662 14.16 -19.11 31.29
C TRP A 662 14.53 -17.63 31.44
N ALA A 663 15.33 -17.15 30.50
CA ALA A 663 15.63 -15.73 30.32
C ALA A 663 15.48 -15.34 28.84
N PRO A 664 15.12 -14.07 28.54
CA PRO A 664 14.99 -13.60 27.18
C PRO A 664 16.32 -13.66 26.42
N LEU A 665 16.25 -13.94 25.12
CA LEU A 665 17.41 -14.03 24.22
C LEU A 665 18.09 -12.67 23.95
N SER A 666 17.35 -11.57 24.09
CA SER A 666 17.80 -10.23 23.72
C SER A 666 17.58 -9.24 24.85
N SER A 667 18.40 -8.19 24.83
CA SER A 667 18.27 -7.01 25.67
C SER A 667 17.27 -6.00 25.07
N ARG A 668 16.84 -5.01 25.86
CA ARG A 668 16.06 -3.87 25.36
C ARG A 668 16.97 -2.71 24.94
N LEU A 669 18.17 -2.65 25.51
CA LEU A 669 19.23 -1.70 25.17
C LEU A 669 20.27 -2.31 24.22
N TYR A 670 21.10 -1.45 23.64
CA TYR A 670 22.16 -1.82 22.69
C TYR A 670 23.56 -1.59 23.26
N GLY A 671 24.60 -1.95 22.52
CA GLY A 671 25.99 -1.80 22.92
C GLY A 671 26.32 -2.49 24.25
N LEU A 672 27.29 -1.96 24.98
CA LEU A 672 27.70 -2.51 26.28
C LEU A 672 26.62 -2.37 27.37
N LYS A 673 25.74 -1.35 27.27
CA LYS A 673 24.58 -1.20 28.17
C LYS A 673 23.55 -2.31 27.95
N GLY A 674 23.33 -2.69 26.70
CA GLY A 674 22.53 -3.84 26.32
C GLY A 674 23.05 -5.12 26.96
N VAL A 675 24.36 -5.35 26.89
CA VAL A 675 25.00 -6.47 27.58
C VAL A 675 24.80 -6.40 29.09
N GLU A 676 24.99 -5.24 29.71
CA GLU A 676 24.79 -5.07 31.16
C GLU A 676 23.35 -5.38 31.61
N GLU A 677 22.35 -4.86 30.89
CA GLU A 677 20.93 -5.15 31.15
C GLU A 677 20.64 -6.64 31.00
N TRP A 678 21.18 -7.28 29.96
CA TRP A 678 21.00 -8.69 29.72
C TRP A 678 21.65 -9.54 30.83
N CYS A 679 22.89 -9.25 31.22
CA CYS A 679 23.58 -9.90 32.34
C CYS A 679 22.81 -9.77 33.65
N ARG A 680 22.24 -8.59 33.93
CA ARG A 680 21.37 -8.37 35.08
C ARG A 680 20.12 -9.25 35.02
N THR A 681 19.49 -9.34 33.85
CA THR A 681 18.32 -10.19 33.62
C THR A 681 18.65 -11.67 33.81
N LEU A 682 19.79 -12.14 33.28
CA LEU A 682 20.26 -13.52 33.48
C LEU A 682 20.44 -13.82 34.97
N ARG A 683 21.15 -12.95 35.69
CA ARG A 683 21.36 -13.06 37.14
C ARG A 683 20.04 -13.11 37.89
N ASP A 684 19.12 -12.19 37.60
CA ASP A 684 17.85 -12.09 38.30
C ASP A 684 17.00 -13.37 38.05
N CYS A 685 16.89 -13.84 36.80
CA CYS A 685 16.23 -15.11 36.48
C CYS A 685 16.84 -16.30 37.22
N MET A 686 18.17 -16.34 37.40
CA MET A 686 18.88 -17.37 38.15
C MET A 686 18.59 -17.36 39.66
N HIS A 687 18.16 -16.22 40.23
CA HIS A 687 17.89 -16.09 41.67
C HIS A 687 16.42 -16.14 42.07
N ILE A 688 15.48 -16.16 41.12
CA ILE A 688 14.06 -16.34 41.45
C ILE A 688 13.87 -17.69 42.17
N GLN A 689 13.25 -17.65 43.36
CA GLN A 689 13.03 -18.84 44.19
C GLN A 689 12.06 -19.84 43.51
N ASP A 690 12.31 -21.14 43.68
CA ASP A 690 11.55 -22.20 43.00
C ASP A 690 10.05 -22.20 43.35
N ALA A 691 9.67 -21.73 44.55
CA ALA A 691 8.28 -21.66 44.99
C ALA A 691 7.39 -20.74 44.14
N THR A 692 7.98 -19.80 43.40
CA THR A 692 7.29 -18.94 42.42
C THR A 692 7.16 -19.61 41.05
N TRP A 693 8.20 -20.33 40.61
CA TRP A 693 8.22 -21.05 39.33
C TRP A 693 7.31 -22.28 39.30
N GLU A 694 7.29 -23.07 40.38
CA GLU A 694 6.40 -24.24 40.51
C GLU A 694 4.90 -23.87 40.51
N ARG A 695 4.58 -22.59 40.81
CA ARG A 695 3.21 -22.06 40.81
C ARG A 695 2.80 -21.40 39.49
N GLY A 696 3.70 -21.31 38.50
CA GLY A 696 3.43 -20.69 37.20
C GLY A 696 3.09 -19.19 37.27
N LEU A 697 3.64 -18.48 38.26
CA LEU A 697 3.44 -17.03 38.47
C LEU A 697 4.59 -16.20 37.88
#